data_AF-A0A524CYZ1-F1
#
_entry.id   AF-A0A524CYZ1-F1
#
_cell.length_a   1.000
_cell.length_b   1.000
_cell.length_c   1.000
_cell.angle_alpha   90.00
_cell.angle_beta   90.00
_cell.angle_gamma   90.00
#
_symmetry.space_group_name_H-M   'P 1'
#
loop_
_entity.id
_entity.type
_entity.pdbx_description
1 polymer ?
#
loop_
_entity_poly.entity_id
_entity_poly.type
_entity_poly.pdbx_seq_one_letter_code
_entity_poly.pdbx_strand_id
1 'polypeptide(L)'
;MRNHEEVRKKPSMRQTQAIPQLLSARYFRNGQFTLDDFIDAAVFTTYPLDQDIARVVAEDIVLGRKQEEEAPSEQQGVAAKLQSTDEDKLSAVIAQIKREQALRDVIKKDKVEAGYEYLQDLKQRGQSDLYQASQDYLSDGDIVLRGISSDEQLKSVASSELLDRMGNLTSRDIENSQTLGSLDDVAQSPSQAEKVAAKALRGDPDVEEAFSDLARRDPTTAARSLRMMEEMGAPDKDTLSSMDQELQKNIENLSQSASYSSELGRDTDHINDLVSKAPEDYTLDQAMDLAESIKNHTGNDHSADVMKAFNERYDAGASNKVDPTQLAQHAMDNQDWRDLVDKVTDDMTQKAKSRATPTDFLMNTLAQMSSLRDKMGKTNQAEHWEDAMQRVTDEAVNLTQTKTHLRKTVRQASRMGSVPSRKGIEEAGKRLGMTEDEILELVNPSFQVIKSLIKAGVSDFDRLHSLISSAGLTQKQLRELADTAQEMGNQSAMGAIAHVDFGAALGGGMKQGAGYGYGRPSPMQAGQDKERTDMVFGGLLGGPATNIVKIWYSYRDALPPELKQRLKLIAKKLLIDLGMRFARQTMGSSMLGGIQQSTTVRPFRIGDDIDLIDLEETIDYLLSSGRTTFDAVDPEDFLITETYQGQRAFFWALDKSGSMHDPNKLGMLAISVMAGLYGVQQDDFGVVLFDSTTHIVKEITDKTVSVDKVASDLLDVRASGGTGGRQSMRLALDNLEKSRAKEKCFIFNTDMYLSDQAECEKLAGLMKQQDIRVIILVPKTSYDPQSSMALAKAAHGVYLPIESIEELPTKLLQLTNY
;
A
#
# COMPACT_ATOMS: atom_id res chain seq x y z
N MET A 1 -34.27 -8.78 -7.20
CA MET A 1 -32.84 -8.46 -7.03
C MET A 1 -32.45 -7.05 -7.49
N ARG A 2 -32.47 -6.69 -8.79
CA ARG A 2 -32.05 -5.34 -9.23
C ARG A 2 -32.89 -4.18 -8.66
N ASN A 3 -34.15 -4.45 -8.34
CA ASN A 3 -35.11 -3.47 -7.80
C ASN A 3 -35.14 -3.47 -6.25
N HIS A 4 -34.37 -4.32 -5.58
CA HIS A 4 -34.38 -4.42 -4.11
C HIS A 4 -33.33 -3.46 -3.53
N GLU A 5 -33.75 -2.54 -2.67
CA GLU A 5 -32.93 -1.41 -2.19
C GLU A 5 -31.72 -1.85 -1.36
N GLU A 6 -31.85 -2.96 -0.62
CA GLU A 6 -30.79 -3.50 0.25
C GLU A 6 -29.72 -4.34 -0.48
N VAL A 7 -29.83 -4.55 -1.80
CA VAL A 7 -28.86 -5.35 -2.57
C VAL A 7 -27.57 -4.56 -2.79
N ARG A 8 -26.47 -5.03 -2.18
CA ARG A 8 -25.17 -4.35 -2.22
C ARG A 8 -24.51 -4.44 -3.59
N LYS A 9 -24.64 -5.59 -4.27
CA LYS A 9 -24.10 -5.81 -5.61
C LYS A 9 -25.18 -6.17 -6.60
N LYS A 10 -25.58 -5.19 -7.41
CA LYS A 10 -26.61 -5.39 -8.45
C LYS A 10 -26.21 -6.53 -9.40
N PRO A 11 -27.11 -7.47 -9.71
CA PRO A 11 -26.76 -8.61 -10.53
C PRO A 11 -26.30 -8.23 -11.94
N SER A 12 -25.20 -8.83 -12.40
CA SER A 12 -24.62 -8.63 -13.74
C SER A 12 -25.24 -9.57 -14.78
N MET A 13 -25.09 -9.24 -16.07
CA MET A 13 -25.53 -10.13 -17.17
C MET A 13 -24.85 -11.50 -17.16
N ARG A 14 -23.66 -11.63 -16.54
CA ARG A 14 -22.96 -12.92 -16.40
C ARG A 14 -23.66 -13.86 -15.42
N GLN A 15 -24.34 -13.34 -14.39
CA GLN A 15 -25.12 -14.17 -13.47
C GLN A 15 -26.34 -14.78 -14.17
N THR A 16 -26.95 -14.05 -15.12
CA THR A 16 -28.04 -14.57 -15.96
C THR A 16 -27.60 -15.76 -16.83
N GLN A 17 -26.32 -15.84 -17.21
CA GLN A 17 -25.77 -16.98 -17.96
C GLN A 17 -25.39 -18.16 -17.05
N ALA A 18 -24.97 -17.88 -15.81
CA ALA A 18 -24.57 -18.90 -14.84
C ALA A 18 -25.75 -19.75 -14.33
N ILE A 19 -26.94 -19.16 -14.18
CA ILE A 19 -28.14 -19.88 -13.69
C ILE A 19 -28.53 -21.03 -14.65
N PRO A 20 -28.71 -20.82 -15.97
CA PRO A 20 -28.98 -21.90 -16.92
C PRO A 20 -27.87 -22.96 -16.97
N GLN A 21 -26.61 -22.59 -16.81
CA GLN A 21 -25.49 -23.54 -16.79
C GLN A 21 -25.55 -24.46 -15.57
N LEU A 22 -25.82 -23.89 -14.39
CA LEU A 22 -25.92 -24.65 -13.14
C LEU A 22 -27.15 -25.57 -13.14
N LEU A 23 -28.27 -25.10 -13.70
CA LEU A 23 -29.47 -25.91 -13.92
C LEU A 23 -29.20 -27.02 -14.93
N SER A 24 -28.58 -26.73 -16.07
CA SER A 24 -28.25 -27.75 -17.08
C SER A 24 -27.39 -28.87 -16.47
N ALA A 25 -26.39 -28.51 -15.67
CA ALA A 25 -25.56 -29.49 -14.95
C ALA A 25 -26.36 -30.36 -13.96
N ARG A 26 -27.31 -29.76 -13.22
CA ARG A 26 -28.20 -30.51 -12.31
C ARG A 26 -29.16 -31.42 -13.06
N TYR A 27 -29.69 -30.98 -14.20
CA TYR A 27 -30.57 -31.79 -15.07
C TYR A 27 -29.85 -33.00 -15.65
N PHE A 28 -28.66 -32.83 -16.20
CA PHE A 28 -27.87 -33.96 -16.73
C PHE A 28 -27.51 -34.97 -15.64
N ARG A 29 -27.40 -34.53 -14.38
CA ARG A 29 -27.10 -35.40 -13.25
C ARG A 29 -28.32 -36.12 -12.67
N ASN A 30 -29.46 -35.42 -12.55
CA ASN A 30 -30.63 -35.90 -11.81
C ASN A 30 -31.81 -36.32 -12.72
N GLY A 31 -31.76 -36.00 -14.01
CA GLY A 31 -32.79 -36.31 -15.02
C GLY A 31 -34.08 -35.49 -14.92
N GLN A 32 -34.25 -34.72 -13.84
CA GLN A 32 -35.41 -33.86 -13.58
C GLN A 32 -35.00 -32.68 -12.69
N PHE A 33 -35.80 -31.61 -12.71
CA PHE A 33 -35.63 -30.44 -11.85
C PHE A 33 -36.59 -30.47 -10.67
N THR A 34 -36.12 -30.07 -9.49
CA THR A 34 -36.96 -29.73 -8.34
C THR A 34 -37.10 -28.21 -8.20
N LEU A 35 -38.06 -27.74 -7.41
CA LEU A 35 -38.22 -26.30 -7.12
C LEU A 35 -36.99 -25.74 -6.39
N ASP A 36 -36.39 -26.54 -5.51
CA ASP A 36 -35.17 -26.20 -4.79
C ASP A 36 -33.97 -25.99 -5.73
N ASP A 37 -33.92 -26.70 -6.87
CA ASP A 37 -32.86 -26.52 -7.87
C ASP A 37 -32.86 -25.10 -8.47
N PHE A 38 -34.03 -24.50 -8.65
CA PHE A 38 -34.17 -23.13 -9.16
C PHE A 38 -33.79 -22.09 -8.10
N ILE A 39 -34.19 -22.31 -6.85
CA ILE A 39 -33.87 -21.42 -5.72
C ILE A 39 -32.36 -21.46 -5.45
N ASP A 40 -31.78 -22.65 -5.35
CA ASP A 40 -30.35 -22.85 -5.14
C ASP A 40 -29.51 -22.23 -6.26
N ALA A 41 -29.92 -22.40 -7.53
CA ALA A 41 -29.20 -21.82 -8.65
C ALA A 41 -29.19 -20.28 -8.60
N ALA A 42 -30.31 -19.65 -8.20
CA ALA A 42 -30.38 -18.21 -8.00
C ALA A 42 -29.54 -17.72 -6.80
N VAL A 43 -29.51 -18.49 -5.70
CA VAL A 43 -28.73 -18.17 -4.50
C VAL A 43 -27.22 -18.32 -4.75
N PHE A 44 -26.77 -19.47 -5.27
CA PHE A 44 -25.34 -19.74 -5.47
C PHE A 44 -24.67 -18.86 -6.52
N THR A 45 -25.46 -18.34 -7.47
CA THR A 45 -24.94 -17.40 -8.46
C THR A 45 -24.97 -15.95 -7.95
N THR A 46 -25.52 -15.68 -6.76
CA THR A 46 -25.56 -14.35 -6.13
C THR A 46 -24.38 -14.13 -5.17
N TYR A 47 -23.97 -12.87 -5.02
CA TYR A 47 -22.89 -12.46 -4.12
C TYR A 47 -23.19 -12.91 -2.66
N PRO A 48 -22.21 -13.45 -1.90
CA PRO A 48 -22.47 -14.11 -0.61
C PRO A 48 -23.28 -13.29 0.41
N LEU A 49 -23.04 -11.98 0.49
CA LEU A 49 -23.76 -11.10 1.44
C LEU A 49 -25.20 -10.79 1.00
N ASP A 50 -25.57 -11.05 -0.26
CA ASP A 50 -26.90 -10.81 -0.82
C ASP A 50 -27.68 -12.13 -1.02
N GLN A 51 -27.16 -13.27 -0.55
CA GLN A 51 -27.73 -14.61 -0.75
C GLN A 51 -29.05 -14.83 -0.01
N ASP A 52 -29.21 -14.24 1.17
CA ASP A 52 -30.45 -14.31 1.95
C ASP A 52 -31.59 -13.59 1.21
N ILE A 53 -31.30 -12.40 0.66
CA ILE A 53 -32.25 -11.65 -0.18
C ILE A 53 -32.55 -12.42 -1.48
N ALA A 54 -31.54 -13.03 -2.09
CA ALA A 54 -31.72 -13.84 -3.30
C ALA A 54 -32.62 -15.04 -3.08
N ARG A 55 -32.54 -15.69 -1.92
CA ARG A 55 -33.40 -16.80 -1.53
C ARG A 55 -34.85 -16.36 -1.43
N VAL A 56 -35.13 -15.27 -0.71
CA VAL A 56 -36.49 -14.72 -0.56
C VAL A 56 -37.09 -14.36 -1.92
N VAL A 57 -36.33 -13.65 -2.76
CA VAL A 57 -36.79 -13.25 -4.10
C VAL A 57 -37.02 -14.47 -5.00
N ALA A 58 -36.16 -15.49 -4.95
CA ALA A 58 -36.32 -16.70 -5.75
C ALA A 58 -37.53 -17.52 -5.28
N GLU A 59 -37.75 -17.63 -3.97
CA GLU A 59 -38.92 -18.28 -3.39
C GLU A 59 -40.21 -17.57 -3.80
N ASP A 60 -40.26 -16.23 -3.75
CA ASP A 60 -41.43 -15.45 -4.18
C ASP A 60 -41.75 -15.63 -5.66
N ILE A 61 -40.71 -15.69 -6.53
CA ILE A 61 -40.86 -15.93 -7.96
C ILE A 61 -41.39 -17.36 -8.23
N VAL A 62 -40.81 -18.36 -7.56
CA VAL A 62 -41.16 -19.78 -7.76
C VAL A 62 -42.54 -20.10 -7.19
N LEU A 63 -42.93 -19.46 -6.08
CA LEU A 63 -44.24 -19.62 -5.45
C LEU A 63 -45.34 -18.74 -6.05
N GLY A 64 -45.01 -17.88 -7.01
CA GLY A 64 -45.98 -17.08 -7.77
C GLY A 64 -46.67 -15.97 -6.96
N ARG A 65 -46.01 -15.43 -5.93
CA ARG A 65 -46.52 -14.26 -5.20
C ARG A 65 -46.34 -13.02 -6.09
N LYS A 66 -47.44 -12.51 -6.64
CA LYS A 66 -47.44 -11.27 -7.44
C LYS A 66 -46.98 -10.09 -6.57
N GLN A 67 -45.81 -9.52 -6.88
CA GLN A 67 -45.51 -8.13 -6.53
C GLN A 67 -46.48 -7.22 -7.29
N GLU A 68 -47.13 -6.29 -6.58
CA GLU A 68 -47.91 -5.23 -7.20
C GLU A 68 -47.02 -4.41 -8.14
N GLU A 69 -47.48 -4.23 -9.38
CA GLU A 69 -46.78 -3.49 -10.43
C GLU A 69 -46.74 -2.00 -10.10
N GLU A 70 -45.55 -1.46 -9.79
CA GLU A 70 -45.29 -0.03 -10.03
C GLU A 70 -44.86 0.16 -11.48
N ALA A 71 -45.62 1.03 -12.17
CA ALA A 71 -45.56 1.24 -13.61
C ALA A 71 -44.21 1.83 -14.11
N PRO A 72 -43.77 1.47 -15.33
CA PRO A 72 -42.52 1.94 -15.89
C PRO A 72 -42.67 3.32 -16.54
N SER A 73 -41.74 4.24 -16.26
CA SER A 73 -41.55 5.41 -17.12
C SER A 73 -40.28 5.25 -17.98
N GLU A 74 -40.50 5.44 -19.27
CA GLU A 74 -39.63 5.14 -20.40
C GLU A 74 -38.36 5.98 -20.41
N GLN A 75 -37.22 5.32 -20.65
CA GLN A 75 -36.04 5.96 -21.24
C GLN A 75 -35.40 5.02 -22.25
N GLN A 76 -35.68 5.22 -23.54
CA GLN A 76 -34.73 4.96 -24.61
C GLN A 76 -34.78 6.08 -25.65
N GLY A 77 -33.61 6.60 -26.00
CA GLY A 77 -33.39 7.35 -27.22
C GLY A 77 -32.69 8.68 -27.02
N VAL A 78 -31.36 8.68 -26.94
CA VAL A 78 -30.58 9.85 -27.38
C VAL A 78 -29.54 9.39 -28.38
N ALA A 79 -29.92 9.47 -29.65
CA ALA A 79 -29.01 9.82 -30.72
C ALA A 79 -29.45 11.19 -31.27
N ALA A 80 -28.45 11.96 -31.73
CA ALA A 80 -28.53 13.25 -32.42
C ALA A 80 -28.50 14.52 -31.54
N LYS A 81 -27.31 15.14 -31.57
CA LYS A 81 -27.00 16.51 -31.18
C LYS A 81 -27.60 17.54 -32.17
N LEU A 82 -27.78 18.76 -31.62
CA LEU A 82 -27.82 20.09 -32.25
C LEU A 82 -29.19 20.62 -32.71
N GLN A 83 -29.88 21.29 -31.78
CA GLN A 83 -30.43 22.66 -31.89
C GLN A 83 -31.52 22.88 -30.82
N SER A 84 -31.24 23.64 -29.74
CA SER A 84 -32.23 24.47 -28.98
C SER A 84 -31.73 24.87 -27.57
N THR A 85 -30.62 25.59 -27.46
CA THR A 85 -30.07 26.03 -26.16
C THR A 85 -30.92 27.06 -25.37
N ASP A 86 -32.08 27.49 -25.90
CA ASP A 86 -32.98 28.46 -25.23
C ASP A 86 -34.29 27.83 -24.69
N GLU A 87 -34.70 26.65 -25.13
CA GLU A 87 -35.91 25.99 -24.59
C GLU A 87 -35.66 25.31 -23.23
N ASP A 88 -34.43 24.88 -22.96
CA ASP A 88 -34.05 24.16 -21.74
C ASP A 88 -34.11 25.00 -20.45
N LYS A 89 -33.93 26.32 -20.56
CA LYS A 89 -34.06 27.22 -19.39
C LYS A 89 -35.51 27.48 -19.04
N LEU A 90 -36.37 27.64 -20.05
CA LEU A 90 -37.80 27.87 -19.84
C LEU A 90 -38.48 26.58 -19.34
N SER A 91 -38.11 25.42 -19.87
CA SER A 91 -38.61 24.13 -19.42
C SER A 91 -38.14 23.78 -18.00
N ALA A 92 -36.89 24.11 -17.63
CA ALA A 92 -36.40 23.96 -16.25
C ALA A 92 -37.14 24.87 -15.26
N VAL A 93 -37.41 26.13 -15.63
CA VAL A 93 -38.20 27.06 -14.82
C VAL A 93 -39.66 26.61 -14.71
N ILE A 94 -40.27 26.12 -15.79
CA ILE A 94 -41.63 25.57 -15.78
C ILE A 94 -41.70 24.27 -14.96
N ALA A 95 -40.67 23.42 -15.01
CA ALA A 95 -40.59 22.21 -14.20
C ALA A 95 -40.41 22.53 -12.72
N GLN A 96 -39.62 23.56 -12.37
CA GLN A 96 -39.50 24.07 -11.01
C GLN A 96 -40.81 24.67 -10.52
N ILE A 97 -41.48 25.50 -11.33
CA ILE A 97 -42.79 26.08 -11.00
C ILE A 97 -43.84 24.98 -10.82
N LYS A 98 -43.86 23.94 -11.66
CA LYS A 98 -44.78 22.80 -11.49
C LYS A 98 -44.46 21.96 -10.25
N ARG A 99 -43.19 21.83 -9.86
CA ARG A 99 -42.78 21.14 -8.62
C ARG A 99 -43.19 21.94 -7.38
N GLU A 100 -43.01 23.26 -7.40
CA GLU A 100 -43.45 24.18 -6.34
C GLU A 100 -44.98 24.33 -6.29
N GLN A 101 -45.68 24.24 -7.41
CA GLN A 101 -47.14 24.20 -7.48
C GLN A 101 -47.71 22.86 -6.99
N ALA A 102 -47.05 21.73 -7.27
CA ALA A 102 -47.42 20.42 -6.72
C ALA A 102 -47.19 20.33 -5.19
N LEU A 103 -46.16 20.99 -4.66
CA LEU A 103 -45.95 21.16 -3.21
C LEU A 103 -47.04 22.05 -2.57
N ARG A 104 -47.54 23.06 -3.30
CA ARG A 104 -48.63 23.96 -2.88
C ARG A 104 -49.96 23.23 -2.67
N ASP A 105 -50.25 22.18 -3.43
CA ASP A 105 -51.51 21.44 -3.35
C ASP A 105 -51.53 20.40 -2.20
N VAL A 106 -50.37 20.05 -1.64
CA VAL A 106 -50.22 19.20 -0.45
C VAL A 106 -50.25 20.03 0.85
N ILE A 107 -49.89 21.31 0.77
CA ILE A 107 -49.95 22.24 1.88
C ILE A 107 -51.41 22.68 2.12
N LYS A 108 -52.02 22.19 3.21
CA LYS A 108 -53.29 22.74 3.70
C LYS A 108 -53.05 24.20 4.09
N LYS A 109 -53.45 25.14 3.22
CA LYS A 109 -53.22 26.59 3.35
C LYS A 109 -53.58 27.11 4.75
N ASP A 110 -54.71 26.64 5.28
CA ASP A 110 -55.22 26.98 6.62
C ASP A 110 -54.29 26.54 7.76
N LYS A 111 -53.56 25.42 7.59
CA LYS A 111 -52.61 24.91 8.60
C LYS A 111 -51.29 25.68 8.59
N VAL A 112 -50.79 26.04 7.40
CA VAL A 112 -49.56 26.83 7.27
C VAL A 112 -49.76 28.26 7.75
N GLU A 113 -50.94 28.84 7.50
CA GLU A 113 -51.31 30.16 8.02
C GLU A 113 -51.38 30.14 9.56
N ALA A 114 -52.04 29.14 10.15
CA ALA A 114 -52.09 28.95 11.59
C ALA A 114 -50.69 28.74 12.22
N GLY A 115 -49.82 27.95 11.58
CA GLY A 115 -48.44 27.74 12.06
C GLY A 115 -47.56 28.99 11.95
N TYR A 116 -47.76 29.81 10.92
CA TYR A 116 -47.04 31.07 10.74
C TYR A 116 -47.48 32.14 11.76
N GLU A 117 -48.79 32.27 12.00
CA GLU A 117 -49.34 33.15 13.02
C GLU A 117 -48.84 32.77 14.41
N TYR A 118 -48.87 31.48 14.73
CA TYR A 118 -48.35 30.97 16.00
C TYR A 118 -46.84 31.22 16.15
N LEU A 119 -46.03 31.00 15.12
CA LEU A 119 -44.59 31.27 15.18
C LEU A 119 -44.28 32.77 15.43
N GLN A 120 -45.04 33.68 14.82
CA GLN A 120 -44.89 35.12 15.08
C GLN A 120 -45.27 35.48 16.51
N ASP A 121 -46.38 34.93 17.00
CA ASP A 121 -46.87 35.12 18.36
C ASP A 121 -45.89 34.55 19.40
N LEU A 122 -45.34 33.36 19.18
CA LEU A 122 -44.31 32.73 20.00
C LEU A 122 -43.06 33.62 20.13
N LYS A 123 -42.61 34.22 19.02
CA LYS A 123 -41.48 35.18 19.00
C LYS A 123 -41.81 36.50 19.72
N GLN A 124 -43.07 36.95 19.68
CA GLN A 124 -43.51 38.18 20.35
C GLN A 124 -43.73 38.00 21.85
N ARG A 125 -44.22 36.83 22.29
CA ARG A 125 -44.48 36.49 23.70
C ARG A 125 -43.20 36.40 24.54
N GLY A 126 -42.03 36.28 23.92
CA GLY A 126 -40.75 36.23 24.62
C GLY A 126 -40.58 34.98 25.49
N GLN A 127 -41.34 33.90 25.22
CA GLN A 127 -41.11 32.57 25.83
C GLN A 127 -39.84 31.94 25.22
N SER A 128 -38.70 32.53 25.57
CA SER A 128 -37.37 32.14 25.09
C SER A 128 -37.14 30.65 25.30
N ASP A 129 -37.48 30.13 26.47
CA ASP A 129 -37.08 28.77 26.88
C ASP A 129 -37.82 27.69 26.09
N LEU A 130 -39.14 27.83 25.90
CA LEU A 130 -39.93 26.88 25.09
C LEU A 130 -39.52 26.94 23.62
N TYR A 131 -39.33 28.15 23.08
CA TYR A 131 -38.87 28.31 21.72
C TYR A 131 -37.47 27.72 21.52
N GLN A 132 -36.51 28.07 22.39
CA GLN A 132 -35.13 27.56 22.35
C GLN A 132 -35.06 26.03 22.49
N ALA A 133 -35.79 25.45 23.45
CA ALA A 133 -35.85 24.01 23.62
C ALA A 133 -36.44 23.31 22.39
N SER A 134 -37.47 23.90 21.76
CA SER A 134 -38.07 23.34 20.54
C SER A 134 -37.16 23.43 19.30
N GLN A 135 -36.28 24.45 19.22
CA GLN A 135 -35.41 24.66 18.06
C GLN A 135 -34.34 23.59 17.88
N ASP A 136 -33.97 22.87 18.93
CA ASP A 136 -33.01 21.75 18.84
C ASP A 136 -33.61 20.52 18.12
N TYR A 137 -34.94 20.51 17.90
CA TYR A 137 -35.68 19.41 17.28
C TYR A 137 -36.51 19.83 16.06
N LEU A 138 -37.02 21.06 16.03
CA LEU A 138 -37.90 21.58 14.98
C LEU A 138 -37.37 22.90 14.42
N SER A 139 -37.28 23.01 13.10
CA SER A 139 -37.01 24.30 12.47
C SER A 139 -38.27 25.18 12.45
N ASP A 140 -38.08 26.50 12.29
CA ASP A 140 -39.19 27.43 12.03
C ASP A 140 -40.07 26.95 10.85
N GLY A 141 -39.44 26.32 9.85
CA GLY A 141 -40.14 25.72 8.71
C GLY A 141 -41.01 24.52 9.11
N ASP A 142 -40.55 23.67 10.03
CA ASP A 142 -41.30 22.52 10.52
C ASP A 142 -42.53 22.94 11.31
N ILE A 143 -42.41 23.97 12.16
CA ILE A 143 -43.53 24.54 12.92
C ILE A 143 -44.64 25.01 11.96
N VAL A 144 -44.25 25.71 10.90
CA VAL A 144 -45.17 26.26 9.89
C VAL A 144 -45.76 25.14 9.01
N LEU A 145 -44.93 24.25 8.45
CA LEU A 145 -45.36 23.21 7.51
C LEU A 145 -46.21 22.12 8.18
N ARG A 146 -45.92 21.77 9.45
CA ARG A 146 -46.73 20.83 10.24
C ARG A 146 -48.02 21.48 10.79
N GLY A 147 -48.12 22.81 10.72
CA GLY A 147 -49.28 23.59 11.15
C GLY A 147 -49.48 23.57 12.66
N ILE A 148 -48.38 23.69 13.41
CA ILE A 148 -48.39 23.74 14.88
C ILE A 148 -49.00 25.06 15.32
N SER A 149 -50.11 25.03 16.05
CA SER A 149 -50.88 26.23 16.38
C SER A 149 -51.04 26.48 17.88
N SER A 150 -50.37 25.71 18.75
CA SER A 150 -50.40 25.90 20.20
C SER A 150 -49.15 25.38 20.89
N ASP A 151 -48.90 25.87 22.12
CA ASP A 151 -47.77 25.43 22.96
C ASP A 151 -47.84 23.92 23.26
N GLU A 152 -49.05 23.38 23.47
CA GLU A 152 -49.26 21.94 23.70
C GLU A 152 -48.87 21.10 22.48
N GLN A 153 -49.21 21.56 21.27
CA GLN A 153 -48.81 20.88 20.04
C GLN A 153 -47.31 21.00 19.79
N LEU A 154 -46.71 22.18 20.05
CA LEU A 154 -45.27 22.38 19.92
C LEU A 154 -44.50 21.44 20.86
N LYS A 155 -44.91 21.40 22.13
CA LYS A 155 -44.35 20.49 23.14
C LYS A 155 -44.48 19.03 22.72
N SER A 156 -45.68 18.60 22.31
CA SER A 156 -45.92 17.21 21.92
C SER A 156 -45.08 16.78 20.71
N VAL A 157 -44.97 17.62 19.68
CA VAL A 157 -44.21 17.27 18.46
C VAL A 157 -42.71 17.32 18.72
N ALA A 158 -42.20 18.35 19.40
CA ALA A 158 -40.78 18.44 19.73
C ALA A 158 -40.35 17.33 20.72
N SER A 159 -41.22 17.01 21.69
CA SER A 159 -41.00 15.90 22.62
C SER A 159 -40.93 14.55 21.88
N SER A 160 -41.80 14.30 20.91
CA SER A 160 -41.72 13.07 20.10
C SER A 160 -40.38 12.94 19.39
N GLU A 161 -39.90 14.00 18.75
CA GLU A 161 -38.60 14.02 18.06
C GLU A 161 -37.40 13.87 19.03
N LEU A 162 -37.54 14.37 20.27
CA LEU A 162 -36.56 14.17 21.34
C LEU A 162 -36.55 12.71 21.80
N LEU A 163 -37.72 12.11 22.06
CA LEU A 163 -37.85 10.74 22.55
C LEU A 163 -37.34 9.72 21.52
N ASP A 164 -37.44 10.01 20.22
CA ASP A 164 -36.83 9.20 19.17
C ASP A 164 -35.30 9.14 19.26
N ARG A 165 -34.65 10.07 19.99
CA ARG A 165 -33.20 10.10 20.24
C ARG A 165 -32.78 9.36 21.52
N MET A 166 -33.71 8.73 22.25
CA MET A 166 -33.41 7.99 23.48
C MET A 166 -32.30 6.94 23.28
N GLY A 167 -31.40 6.86 24.25
CA GLY A 167 -30.19 6.04 24.17
C GLY A 167 -28.94 6.82 23.73
N ASN A 168 -29.11 8.02 23.15
CA ASN A 168 -28.02 8.93 22.81
C ASN A 168 -28.32 10.39 23.17
N LEU A 169 -29.06 10.63 24.26
CA LEU A 169 -29.38 11.99 24.70
C LEU A 169 -28.16 12.71 25.29
N THR A 170 -28.08 14.03 25.07
CA THR A 170 -27.12 14.92 25.75
C THR A 170 -27.71 15.50 27.04
N SER A 171 -26.89 16.14 27.88
CA SER A 171 -27.38 16.93 29.04
C SER A 171 -28.44 17.95 28.63
N ARG A 172 -28.15 18.72 27.57
CA ARG A 172 -29.11 19.67 26.98
C ARG A 172 -30.42 19.02 26.51
N ASP A 173 -30.39 17.80 25.96
CA ASP A 173 -31.63 17.10 25.61
C ASP A 173 -32.46 16.77 26.86
N ILE A 174 -31.80 16.35 27.95
CA ILE A 174 -32.48 16.05 29.21
C ILE A 174 -33.08 17.34 29.82
N GLU A 175 -32.38 18.47 29.77
CA GLU A 175 -32.92 19.78 30.18
C GLU A 175 -34.11 20.21 29.32
N ASN A 176 -33.99 20.07 28.00
CA ASN A 176 -35.07 20.37 27.06
C ASN A 176 -36.32 19.52 27.36
N SER A 177 -36.15 18.26 27.77
CA SER A 177 -37.27 17.38 28.12
C SER A 177 -38.11 17.90 29.30
N GLN A 178 -37.52 18.64 30.24
CA GLN A 178 -38.25 19.30 31.33
C GLN A 178 -39.14 20.42 30.80
N THR A 179 -38.62 21.23 29.88
CA THR A 179 -39.37 22.34 29.25
C THR A 179 -40.47 21.83 28.32
N LEU A 180 -40.19 20.76 27.58
CA LEU A 180 -41.11 20.11 26.65
C LEU A 180 -42.16 19.22 27.36
N GLY A 181 -41.96 18.90 28.64
CA GLY A 181 -42.91 18.15 29.45
C GLY A 181 -42.83 16.63 29.27
N SER A 182 -41.67 16.09 28.89
CA SER A 182 -41.43 14.65 28.71
C SER A 182 -40.28 14.10 29.55
N LEU A 183 -39.89 14.81 30.60
CA LEU A 183 -38.86 14.35 31.55
C LEU A 183 -39.22 13.01 32.19
N ASP A 184 -40.51 12.74 32.43
CA ASP A 184 -40.98 11.47 32.98
C ASP A 184 -40.72 10.28 32.07
N ASP A 185 -40.82 10.49 30.76
CA ASP A 185 -40.50 9.48 29.75
C ASP A 185 -38.98 9.28 29.68
N VAL A 186 -38.18 10.35 29.71
CA VAL A 186 -36.71 10.28 29.74
C VAL A 186 -36.20 9.56 30.99
N ALA A 187 -36.86 9.73 32.14
CA ALA A 187 -36.58 8.97 33.37
C ALA A 187 -36.90 7.47 33.27
N GLN A 188 -37.43 7.02 32.13
CA GLN A 188 -37.63 5.60 31.76
C GLN A 188 -36.75 5.18 30.58
N SER A 189 -35.75 5.98 30.21
CA SER A 189 -34.81 5.68 29.12
C SER A 189 -34.19 4.28 29.26
N PRO A 190 -33.97 3.56 28.15
CA PRO A 190 -33.21 2.32 28.16
C PRO A 190 -31.74 2.53 28.60
N SER A 191 -31.19 3.72 28.36
CA SER A 191 -29.85 4.10 28.81
C SER A 191 -29.86 4.38 30.31
N GLN A 192 -29.05 3.65 31.08
CA GLN A 192 -28.97 3.86 32.52
C GLN A 192 -28.40 5.23 32.89
N ALA A 193 -27.46 5.74 32.10
CA ALA A 193 -26.90 7.08 32.33
C ALA A 193 -27.96 8.18 32.17
N GLU A 194 -28.72 8.14 31.08
CA GLU A 194 -29.81 9.10 30.84
C GLU A 194 -30.90 8.99 31.90
N LYS A 195 -31.25 7.75 32.28
CA LYS A 195 -32.25 7.48 33.29
C LYS A 195 -31.88 8.10 34.64
N VAL A 196 -30.66 7.87 35.12
CA VAL A 196 -30.19 8.41 36.40
C VAL A 196 -30.06 9.94 36.33
N ALA A 197 -29.53 10.48 35.25
CA ALA A 197 -29.43 11.93 35.04
C ALA A 197 -30.81 12.63 34.96
N ALA A 198 -31.79 12.03 34.29
CA ALA A 198 -33.15 12.57 34.22
C ALA A 198 -33.87 12.51 35.58
N LYS A 199 -33.69 11.43 36.34
CA LYS A 199 -34.18 11.34 37.72
C LYS A 199 -33.57 12.42 38.63
N ALA A 200 -32.28 12.69 38.46
CA ALA A 200 -31.58 13.76 39.17
C ALA A 200 -32.20 15.14 38.87
N LEU A 201 -32.42 15.45 37.58
CA LEU A 201 -33.07 16.70 37.17
C LEU A 201 -34.51 16.81 37.67
N ARG A 202 -35.23 15.68 37.75
CA ARG A 202 -36.60 15.63 38.29
C ARG A 202 -36.66 15.82 39.81
N GLY A 203 -35.56 15.59 40.53
CA GLY A 203 -35.47 15.68 41.98
C GLY A 203 -35.98 14.42 42.70
N ASP A 204 -35.80 13.24 42.09
CA ASP A 204 -36.17 11.97 42.73
C ASP A 204 -35.32 11.70 43.98
N PRO A 205 -35.91 11.19 45.09
CA PRO A 205 -35.19 10.95 46.33
C PRO A 205 -34.25 9.74 46.30
N ASP A 206 -34.36 8.87 45.29
CA ASP A 206 -33.59 7.62 45.16
C ASP A 206 -32.37 7.75 44.23
N VAL A 207 -32.03 8.96 43.80
CA VAL A 207 -30.97 9.21 42.81
C VAL A 207 -29.59 8.78 43.29
N GLU A 208 -29.23 9.09 44.54
CA GLU A 208 -27.93 8.69 45.11
C GLU A 208 -27.77 7.17 45.17
N GLU A 209 -28.83 6.46 45.58
CA GLU A 209 -28.85 5.00 45.63
C GLU A 209 -28.77 4.39 44.22
N ALA A 210 -29.58 4.91 43.29
CA ALA A 210 -29.58 4.47 41.90
C ALA A 210 -28.21 4.70 41.22
N PHE A 211 -27.54 5.82 41.53
CA PHE A 211 -26.21 6.10 41.04
C PHE A 211 -25.14 5.21 41.69
N SER A 212 -25.20 4.99 43.02
CA SER A 212 -24.26 4.11 43.71
C SER A 212 -24.33 2.68 43.15
N ASP A 213 -25.54 2.18 42.89
CA ASP A 213 -25.75 0.87 42.24
C ASP A 213 -25.21 0.83 40.81
N LEU A 214 -25.37 1.92 40.04
CA LEU A 214 -24.79 2.03 38.71
C LEU A 214 -23.27 2.07 38.76
N ALA A 215 -22.67 2.86 39.65
CA ALA A 215 -21.23 2.97 39.83
C ALA A 215 -20.58 1.63 40.20
N ARG A 216 -21.24 0.81 41.02
CA ARG A 216 -20.77 -0.55 41.36
C ARG A 216 -20.82 -1.53 40.19
N ARG A 217 -21.83 -1.42 39.33
CA ARG A 217 -22.07 -2.36 38.23
C ARG A 217 -21.32 -1.99 36.96
N ASP A 218 -21.27 -0.70 36.66
CA ASP A 218 -20.70 -0.12 35.44
C ASP A 218 -20.20 1.31 35.72
N PRO A 219 -18.95 1.44 36.22
CA PRO A 219 -18.33 2.74 36.49
C PRO A 219 -18.28 3.67 35.26
N THR A 220 -18.15 3.11 34.05
CA THR A 220 -18.06 3.92 32.83
C THR A 220 -19.40 4.59 32.52
N THR A 221 -20.51 3.84 32.58
CA THR A 221 -21.85 4.41 32.39
C THR A 221 -22.21 5.38 33.53
N ALA A 222 -21.76 5.10 34.75
CA ALA A 222 -21.90 6.03 35.87
C ALA A 222 -21.14 7.35 35.65
N ALA A 223 -19.92 7.32 35.12
CA ALA A 223 -19.15 8.53 34.78
C ALA A 223 -19.89 9.41 33.75
N ARG A 224 -20.46 8.80 32.71
CA ARG A 224 -21.30 9.52 31.73
C ARG A 224 -22.54 10.14 32.38
N SER A 225 -23.20 9.40 33.28
CA SER A 225 -24.33 9.92 34.05
C SER A 225 -23.92 11.13 34.90
N LEU A 226 -22.77 11.04 35.57
CA LEU A 226 -22.25 12.10 36.42
C LEU A 226 -21.92 13.36 35.61
N ARG A 227 -21.29 13.20 34.44
CA ARG A 227 -21.04 14.32 33.53
C ARG A 227 -22.33 15.04 33.16
N MET A 228 -23.36 14.30 32.76
CA MET A 228 -24.66 14.89 32.42
C MET A 228 -25.25 15.66 33.60
N MET A 229 -25.18 15.10 34.81
CA MET A 229 -25.67 15.76 36.03
C MET A 229 -24.86 17.01 36.41
N GLU A 230 -23.53 16.98 36.26
CA GLU A 230 -22.65 18.14 36.46
C GLU A 230 -22.92 19.27 35.46
N GLU A 231 -23.13 18.94 34.18
CA GLU A 231 -23.47 19.89 33.12
C GLU A 231 -24.82 20.59 33.36
N MET A 232 -25.82 19.83 33.84
CA MET A 232 -27.15 20.36 34.19
C MET A 232 -27.19 21.09 35.55
N GLY A 233 -26.17 20.91 36.39
CA GLY A 233 -26.14 21.45 37.76
C GLY A 233 -27.22 20.85 38.68
N ALA A 234 -27.61 19.59 38.46
CA ALA A 234 -28.61 18.87 39.24
C ALA A 234 -28.15 17.43 39.55
N PRO A 235 -28.13 16.96 40.82
CA PRO A 235 -28.60 17.64 42.03
C PRO A 235 -27.63 18.72 42.52
N ASP A 236 -27.73 19.16 43.78
CA ASP A 236 -26.83 20.17 44.32
C ASP A 236 -25.36 19.71 44.33
N LYS A 237 -24.45 20.68 44.44
CA LYS A 237 -23.01 20.46 44.31
C LYS A 237 -22.43 19.51 45.37
N ASP A 238 -22.98 19.49 46.58
CA ASP A 238 -22.47 18.64 47.66
C ASP A 238 -22.84 17.17 47.41
N THR A 239 -24.06 16.95 46.90
CA THR A 239 -24.52 15.64 46.43
C THR A 239 -23.69 15.13 45.25
N LEU A 240 -23.47 15.97 44.22
CA LEU A 240 -22.62 15.63 43.07
C LEU A 240 -21.19 15.24 43.49
N SER A 241 -20.60 15.97 44.44
CA SER A 241 -19.28 15.65 44.97
C SER A 241 -19.24 14.32 45.73
N SER A 242 -20.34 13.96 46.41
CA SER A 242 -20.44 12.68 47.13
C SER A 242 -20.60 11.51 46.16
N MET A 243 -21.38 11.70 45.08
CA MET A 243 -21.53 10.74 44.00
C MET A 243 -20.20 10.52 43.26
N ASP A 244 -19.44 11.58 42.98
CA ASP A 244 -18.10 11.48 42.39
C ASP A 244 -17.15 10.62 43.24
N GLN A 245 -17.10 10.88 44.55
CA GLN A 245 -16.27 10.09 45.46
C GLN A 245 -16.70 8.62 45.51
N GLU A 246 -18.00 8.33 45.43
CA GLU A 246 -18.50 6.96 45.38
C GLU A 246 -18.13 6.29 44.06
N LEU A 247 -18.23 7.00 42.93
CA LEU A 247 -17.79 6.49 41.64
C LEU A 247 -16.30 6.14 41.66
N GLN A 248 -15.46 7.05 42.15
CA GLN A 248 -14.02 6.83 42.21
C GLN A 248 -13.66 5.56 43.02
N LYS A 249 -14.32 5.29 44.16
CA LYS A 249 -14.07 4.07 44.95
C LYS A 249 -14.34 2.76 44.18
N ASN A 250 -15.22 2.80 43.18
CA ASN A 250 -15.60 1.62 42.39
C ASN A 250 -14.75 1.46 41.11
N ILE A 251 -13.78 2.34 40.87
CA ILE A 251 -12.83 2.21 39.76
C ILE A 251 -11.66 1.31 40.19
N GLU A 252 -11.57 0.14 39.57
CA GLU A 252 -10.66 -0.94 39.96
C GLU A 252 -9.40 -1.02 39.08
N ASN A 253 -9.45 -0.52 37.84
CA ASN A 253 -8.37 -0.68 36.87
C ASN A 253 -8.15 0.58 36.00
N LEU A 254 -7.01 0.58 35.29
CA LEU A 254 -6.59 1.71 34.45
C LEU A 254 -7.55 2.01 33.29
N SER A 255 -8.22 1.01 32.72
CA SER A 255 -9.19 1.21 31.63
C SER A 255 -10.46 1.93 32.10
N GLN A 256 -10.97 1.58 33.29
CA GLN A 256 -12.08 2.28 33.93
C GLN A 256 -11.69 3.71 34.30
N SER A 257 -10.46 3.93 34.79
CA SER A 257 -9.93 5.27 35.06
C SER A 257 -9.81 6.12 33.79
N ALA A 258 -9.33 5.55 32.68
CA ALA A 258 -9.31 6.23 31.39
C ALA A 258 -10.71 6.62 30.90
N SER A 259 -11.70 5.74 31.10
CA SER A 259 -13.10 6.04 30.78
C SER A 259 -13.64 7.19 31.65
N TYR A 260 -13.40 7.13 32.96
CA TYR A 260 -13.73 8.20 33.90
C TYR A 260 -13.11 9.55 33.48
N SER A 261 -11.83 9.55 33.14
CA SER A 261 -11.12 10.73 32.67
C SER A 261 -11.65 11.26 31.34
N SER A 262 -12.07 10.38 30.43
CA SER A 262 -12.66 10.80 29.16
C SER A 262 -14.03 11.47 29.31
N GLU A 263 -14.80 11.05 30.30
CA GLU A 263 -16.13 11.62 30.58
C GLU A 263 -16.03 12.90 31.41
N LEU A 264 -15.20 12.93 32.45
CA LEU A 264 -15.20 14.04 33.43
C LEU A 264 -14.02 15.01 33.29
N GLY A 265 -13.06 14.74 32.42
CA GLY A 265 -11.90 15.61 32.17
C GLY A 265 -10.95 15.76 33.37
N ARG A 266 -11.00 14.84 34.35
CA ARG A 266 -10.15 14.81 35.54
C ARG A 266 -9.63 13.40 35.84
N ASP A 267 -8.52 13.31 36.58
CA ASP A 267 -7.95 12.04 37.01
C ASP A 267 -8.71 11.49 38.23
N THR A 268 -8.64 10.17 38.44
CA THR A 268 -9.07 9.53 39.69
C THR A 268 -8.07 9.80 40.81
N ASP A 269 -8.53 9.99 42.05
CA ASP A 269 -7.67 10.29 43.21
C ASP A 269 -6.59 9.23 43.45
N HIS A 270 -6.88 7.96 43.15
CA HIS A 270 -5.97 6.81 43.29
C HIS A 270 -5.36 6.35 41.96
N ILE A 271 -5.22 7.23 40.96
CA ILE A 271 -4.64 6.89 39.64
C ILE A 271 -3.27 6.19 39.74
N ASN A 272 -2.42 6.64 40.66
CA ASN A 272 -1.09 6.06 40.88
C ASN A 272 -1.15 4.58 41.29
N ASP A 273 -2.15 4.19 42.09
CA ASP A 273 -2.36 2.80 42.49
C ASP A 273 -2.80 1.95 41.30
N LEU A 274 -3.66 2.50 40.43
CA LEU A 274 -4.14 1.84 39.21
C LEU A 274 -3.01 1.65 38.19
N VAL A 275 -2.17 2.66 38.01
CA VAL A 275 -0.96 2.59 37.16
C VAL A 275 0.01 1.54 37.69
N SER A 276 0.23 1.48 39.01
CA SER A 276 1.12 0.48 39.64
C SER A 276 0.64 -0.97 39.44
N LYS A 277 -0.67 -1.18 39.26
CA LYS A 277 -1.29 -2.49 38.99
C LYS A 277 -1.41 -2.80 37.51
N ALA A 278 -1.21 -1.83 36.60
CA ALA A 278 -1.37 -2.03 35.16
C ALA A 278 -0.62 -3.27 34.60
N PRO A 279 0.59 -3.63 35.06
CA PRO A 279 1.28 -4.83 34.60
C PRO A 279 0.55 -6.15 34.93
N GLU A 280 -0.41 -6.18 35.85
CA GLU A 280 -1.22 -7.36 36.21
C GLU A 280 -2.24 -7.72 35.12
N ASP A 281 -2.76 -6.72 34.40
CA ASP A 281 -3.89 -6.88 33.48
C ASP A 281 -3.55 -6.55 32.02
N TYR A 282 -2.59 -5.65 31.77
CA TYR A 282 -2.33 -5.09 30.44
C TYR A 282 -0.92 -5.38 29.92
N THR A 283 -0.77 -5.40 28.60
CA THR A 283 0.55 -5.26 27.96
C THR A 283 1.07 -3.83 28.09
N LEU A 284 2.38 -3.61 27.91
CA LEU A 284 2.95 -2.26 27.97
C LEU A 284 2.25 -1.33 26.96
N ASP A 285 2.03 -1.82 25.73
CA ASP A 285 1.36 -1.06 24.66
C ASP A 285 -0.04 -0.60 25.08
N GLN A 286 -0.88 -1.53 25.57
CA GLN A 286 -2.22 -1.22 26.04
C GLN A 286 -2.22 -0.23 27.22
N ALA A 287 -1.30 -0.38 28.17
CA ALA A 287 -1.20 0.52 29.30
C ALA A 287 -0.76 1.94 28.89
N MET A 288 0.14 2.05 27.90
CA MET A 288 0.57 3.33 27.33
C MET A 288 -0.56 4.00 26.56
N ASP A 289 -1.34 3.26 25.76
CA ASP A 289 -2.52 3.79 25.06
C ASP A 289 -3.57 4.34 26.06
N LEU A 290 -3.79 3.64 27.18
CA LEU A 290 -4.68 4.10 28.24
C LEU A 290 -4.15 5.37 28.92
N ALA A 291 -2.84 5.45 29.20
CA ALA A 291 -2.21 6.64 29.76
C ALA A 291 -2.28 7.83 28.78
N GLU A 292 -2.10 7.60 27.49
CA GLU A 292 -2.27 8.62 26.45
C GLU A 292 -3.72 9.09 26.37
N SER A 293 -4.69 8.18 26.46
CA SER A 293 -6.11 8.53 26.54
C SER A 293 -6.40 9.43 27.74
N ILE A 294 -5.87 9.12 28.93
CA ILE A 294 -6.03 9.96 30.12
C ILE A 294 -5.44 11.35 29.86
N LYS A 295 -4.19 11.41 29.40
CA LYS A 295 -3.49 12.66 29.08
C LYS A 295 -4.26 13.53 28.10
N ASN A 296 -4.87 12.95 27.07
CA ASN A 296 -5.62 13.68 26.06
C ASN A 296 -6.87 14.37 26.63
N HIS A 297 -7.45 13.84 27.71
CA HIS A 297 -8.66 14.39 28.32
C HIS A 297 -8.38 15.23 29.57
N THR A 298 -7.34 14.93 30.35
CA THR A 298 -7.04 15.61 31.63
C THR A 298 -5.81 16.53 31.56
N GLY A 299 -4.96 16.34 30.55
CA GLY A 299 -3.67 17.02 30.41
C GLY A 299 -2.54 16.43 31.25
N ASN A 300 -2.81 15.46 32.13
CA ASN A 300 -1.82 14.83 33.00
C ASN A 300 -1.19 13.60 32.33
N ASP A 301 0.15 13.56 32.27
CA ASP A 301 0.89 12.49 31.59
C ASP A 301 1.40 11.44 32.59
N HIS A 302 0.79 10.25 32.55
CA HIS A 302 1.14 9.11 33.41
C HIS A 302 2.04 8.08 32.71
N SER A 303 2.56 8.38 31.51
CA SER A 303 3.35 7.43 30.71
C SER A 303 4.64 7.00 31.41
N ALA A 304 5.29 7.93 32.12
CA ALA A 304 6.51 7.63 32.87
C ALA A 304 6.23 6.69 34.06
N ASP A 305 5.09 6.87 34.73
CA ASP A 305 4.67 6.03 35.86
C ASP A 305 4.28 4.62 35.39
N VAL A 306 3.64 4.50 34.22
CA VAL A 306 3.39 3.19 33.57
C VAL A 306 4.72 2.49 33.27
N MET A 307 5.67 3.18 32.64
CA MET A 307 6.99 2.61 32.33
C MET A 307 7.69 2.10 33.60
N LYS A 308 7.67 2.90 34.67
CA LYS A 308 8.21 2.53 35.97
C LYS A 308 7.52 1.30 36.57
N ALA A 309 6.20 1.22 36.53
CA ALA A 309 5.45 0.08 37.04
C ALA A 309 5.82 -1.23 36.33
N PHE A 310 5.98 -1.18 35.00
CA PHE A 310 6.46 -2.33 34.22
C PHE A 310 7.92 -2.70 34.56
N ASN A 311 8.79 -1.71 34.79
CA ASN A 311 10.17 -1.95 35.20
C ASN A 311 10.26 -2.66 36.58
N GLU A 312 9.54 -2.15 37.58
CA GLU A 312 9.53 -2.68 38.95
C GLU A 312 8.95 -4.10 39.02
N ARG A 313 7.95 -4.40 38.19
CA ARG A 313 7.26 -5.71 38.16
C ARG A 313 7.76 -6.67 37.08
N TYR A 314 8.81 -6.31 36.34
CA TYR A 314 9.34 -7.12 35.25
C TYR A 314 9.64 -8.57 35.67
N ASP A 315 10.39 -8.73 36.77
CA ASP A 315 10.78 -10.03 37.31
C ASP A 315 9.63 -10.75 38.06
N ALA A 316 8.59 -10.01 38.45
CA ALA A 316 7.42 -10.52 39.17
C ALA A 316 6.33 -11.06 38.24
N GLY A 317 6.53 -11.01 36.92
CA GLY A 317 5.61 -11.56 35.93
C GLY A 317 5.29 -10.64 34.76
N ALA A 318 5.78 -9.39 34.72
CA ALA A 318 5.53 -8.50 33.59
C ALA A 318 6.43 -8.80 32.36
N SER A 319 7.46 -9.64 32.51
CA SER A 319 8.39 -9.99 31.41
C SER A 319 7.73 -10.65 30.19
N ASN A 320 6.56 -11.28 30.32
CA ASN A 320 5.80 -11.83 29.19
C ASN A 320 4.83 -10.81 28.56
N LYS A 321 4.77 -9.58 29.08
CA LYS A 321 3.89 -8.48 28.66
C LYS A 321 4.63 -7.27 28.09
N VAL A 322 5.95 -7.39 27.96
CA VAL A 322 6.86 -6.40 27.38
C VAL A 322 7.66 -7.06 26.26
N ASP A 323 7.74 -6.41 25.11
CA ASP A 323 8.58 -6.85 24.00
C ASP A 323 9.34 -5.68 23.34
N PRO A 324 10.35 -5.95 22.48
CA PRO A 324 11.14 -4.90 21.85
C PRO A 324 10.33 -3.97 20.94
N THR A 325 9.26 -4.46 20.31
CA THR A 325 8.41 -3.63 19.46
C THR A 325 7.69 -2.59 20.31
N GLN A 326 7.16 -3.01 21.46
CA GLN A 326 6.49 -2.12 22.41
C GLN A 326 7.45 -1.08 22.99
N LEU A 327 8.66 -1.50 23.42
CA LEU A 327 9.68 -0.58 23.92
C LEU A 327 10.17 0.41 22.85
N ALA A 328 10.23 -0.03 21.59
CA ALA A 328 10.60 0.81 20.47
C ALA A 328 9.54 1.88 20.14
N GLN A 329 8.26 1.49 20.18
CA GLN A 329 7.13 2.37 19.92
C GLN A 329 6.97 3.43 21.02
N HIS A 330 7.17 3.01 22.27
CA HIS A 330 7.02 3.85 23.47
C HIS A 330 8.37 4.32 24.02
N ALA A 331 9.29 4.72 23.13
CA ALA A 331 10.63 5.14 23.52
C ALA A 331 10.62 6.44 24.33
N MET A 332 11.19 6.41 25.54
CA MET A 332 11.23 7.55 26.46
C MET A 332 12.66 7.82 26.95
N ASP A 333 12.99 9.10 27.20
CA ASP A 333 14.28 9.46 27.82
C ASP A 333 14.20 9.36 29.35
N ASN A 334 14.02 8.16 29.88
CA ASN A 334 14.03 7.93 31.33
C ASN A 334 14.80 6.64 31.69
N GLN A 335 15.13 6.50 32.97
CA GLN A 335 15.91 5.36 33.45
C GLN A 335 15.11 4.06 33.36
N ASP A 336 13.81 4.09 33.65
CA ASP A 336 12.95 2.90 33.65
C ASP A 336 12.84 2.25 32.27
N TRP A 337 12.75 3.05 31.20
CA TRP A 337 12.77 2.55 29.83
C TRP A 337 14.12 1.90 29.50
N ARG A 338 15.24 2.54 29.87
CA ARG A 338 16.59 1.99 29.64
C ARG A 338 16.79 0.66 30.37
N ASP A 339 16.36 0.59 31.62
CA ASP A 339 16.40 -0.61 32.44
C ASP A 339 15.54 -1.73 31.84
N LEU A 340 14.36 -1.41 31.31
CA LEU A 340 13.51 -2.38 30.61
C LEU A 340 14.14 -2.89 29.31
N VAL A 341 14.74 -2.01 28.51
CA VAL A 341 15.51 -2.41 27.32
C VAL A 341 16.64 -3.37 27.69
N ASP A 342 17.36 -3.07 28.77
CA ASP A 342 18.44 -3.94 29.27
C ASP A 342 17.90 -5.29 29.75
N LYS A 343 16.83 -5.31 30.56
CA LYS A 343 16.20 -6.54 31.05
C LYS A 343 15.64 -7.41 29.94
N VAL A 344 14.98 -6.82 28.94
CA VAL A 344 14.47 -7.53 27.76
C VAL A 344 15.62 -8.09 26.95
N THR A 345 16.69 -7.32 26.74
CA THR A 345 17.89 -7.78 26.04
C THR A 345 18.55 -8.95 26.76
N ASP A 346 18.69 -8.87 28.08
CA ASP A 346 19.27 -9.93 28.90
C ASP A 346 18.43 -11.20 28.90
N ASP A 347 17.11 -11.09 29.05
CA ASP A 347 16.21 -12.23 28.95
C ASP A 347 16.26 -12.88 27.56
N MET A 348 16.37 -12.09 26.48
CA MET A 348 16.55 -12.61 25.12
C MET A 348 17.87 -13.36 24.93
N THR A 349 18.98 -12.80 25.42
CA THR A 349 20.29 -13.47 25.35
C THR A 349 20.32 -14.74 26.20
N GLN A 350 19.66 -14.75 27.36
CA GLN A 350 19.52 -15.94 28.20
C GLN A 350 18.63 -17.01 27.53
N LYS A 351 17.49 -16.62 26.96
CA LYS A 351 16.60 -17.50 26.19
C LYS A 351 17.30 -18.09 24.96
N ALA A 352 18.25 -17.38 24.36
CA ALA A 352 19.03 -17.90 23.24
C ALA A 352 19.87 -19.12 23.66
N LYS A 353 20.46 -19.11 24.86
CA LYS A 353 21.36 -20.17 25.35
C LYS A 353 20.67 -21.52 25.53
N SER A 354 19.37 -21.54 25.75
CA SER A 354 18.58 -22.78 25.89
C SER A 354 18.00 -23.31 24.58
N ARG A 355 18.19 -22.60 23.46
CA ARG A 355 17.66 -23.00 22.13
C ARG A 355 18.65 -23.89 21.38
N ALA A 356 18.12 -24.70 20.46
CA ALA A 356 18.93 -25.54 19.57
C ALA A 356 19.80 -24.73 18.58
N THR A 357 19.31 -23.55 18.16
CA THR A 357 20.01 -22.63 17.24
C THR A 357 20.13 -21.23 17.85
N PRO A 358 21.03 -21.03 18.83
CA PRO A 358 21.15 -19.76 19.57
C PRO A 358 21.50 -18.56 18.68
N THR A 359 22.50 -18.73 17.80
CA THR A 359 22.98 -17.66 16.92
C THR A 359 21.90 -17.21 15.93
N ASP A 360 21.20 -18.14 15.26
CA ASP A 360 20.14 -17.77 14.30
C ASP A 360 18.98 -17.05 14.98
N PHE A 361 18.63 -17.46 16.21
CA PHE A 361 17.63 -16.76 17.02
C PHE A 361 18.03 -15.31 17.28
N LEU A 362 19.25 -15.07 17.78
CA LEU A 362 19.75 -13.73 18.05
C LEU A 362 19.87 -12.88 16.77
N MET A 363 20.25 -13.48 15.64
CA MET A 363 20.32 -12.76 14.36
C MET A 363 18.94 -12.36 13.84
N ASN A 364 17.91 -13.17 14.07
CA ASN A 364 16.53 -12.79 13.75
C ASN A 364 16.03 -11.66 14.67
N THR A 365 16.34 -11.73 15.97
CA THR A 365 16.05 -10.64 16.93
C THR A 365 16.76 -9.35 16.52
N LEU A 366 18.03 -9.43 16.14
CA LEU A 366 18.81 -8.28 15.68
C LEU A 366 18.20 -7.65 14.41
N ALA A 367 17.69 -8.47 13.48
CA ALA A 367 16.99 -7.97 12.30
C ALA A 367 15.71 -7.19 12.68
N GLN A 368 14.94 -7.70 13.64
CA GLN A 368 13.76 -7.00 14.17
C GLN A 368 14.16 -5.68 14.82
N MET A 369 15.14 -5.69 15.75
CA MET A 369 15.62 -4.49 16.43
C MET A 369 16.19 -3.44 15.47
N SER A 370 16.91 -3.86 14.42
CA SER A 370 17.44 -2.99 13.36
C SER A 370 16.31 -2.29 12.60
N SER A 371 15.26 -3.04 12.21
CA SER A 371 14.10 -2.46 11.53
C SER A 371 13.31 -1.47 12.39
N LEU A 372 13.33 -1.66 13.71
CA LEU A 372 12.71 -0.74 14.68
C LEU A 372 13.58 0.50 14.89
N ARG A 373 14.91 0.33 14.97
CA ARG A 373 15.88 1.43 15.08
C ARG A 373 15.72 2.43 13.94
N ASP A 374 15.53 1.97 12.70
CA ASP A 374 15.36 2.88 11.55
C ASP A 374 14.12 3.79 11.66
N LYS A 375 13.16 3.44 12.53
CA LYS A 375 12.00 4.27 12.86
C LYS A 375 12.28 5.24 14.01
N MET A 376 13.29 4.96 14.84
CA MET A 376 13.75 5.85 15.90
C MET A 376 14.66 6.92 15.27
N GLY A 377 14.31 8.19 15.44
CA GLY A 377 15.16 9.30 14.97
C GLY A 377 16.54 9.33 15.64
N LYS A 378 17.35 10.35 15.34
CA LYS A 378 18.63 10.56 16.03
C LYS A 378 18.41 11.16 17.42
N THR A 379 18.20 10.30 18.43
CA THR A 379 17.92 10.70 19.81
C THR A 379 18.71 9.82 20.80
N ASN A 380 18.80 10.22 22.08
CA ASN A 380 19.49 9.44 23.12
C ASN A 380 18.95 8.01 23.27
N GLN A 381 17.66 7.80 22.99
CA GLN A 381 17.04 6.47 23.00
C GLN A 381 17.59 5.58 21.88
N ALA A 382 17.86 6.14 20.71
CA ALA A 382 18.45 5.41 19.59
C ALA A 382 19.87 4.94 19.92
N GLU A 383 20.66 5.75 20.65
CA GLU A 383 21.99 5.36 21.11
C GLU A 383 21.93 4.18 22.10
N HIS A 384 21.07 4.24 23.12
CA HIS A 384 20.89 3.12 24.07
C HIS A 384 20.34 1.86 23.38
N TRP A 385 19.48 2.03 22.39
CA TRP A 385 18.98 0.93 21.57
C TRP A 385 20.08 0.30 20.72
N GLU A 386 20.99 1.10 20.16
CA GLU A 386 22.18 0.62 19.44
C GLU A 386 23.13 -0.15 20.36
N ASP A 387 23.30 0.29 21.61
CA ASP A 387 24.06 -0.45 22.62
C ASP A 387 23.43 -1.82 22.93
N ALA A 388 22.09 -1.89 23.05
CA ALA A 388 21.38 -3.15 23.19
C ALA A 388 21.55 -4.06 21.96
N MET A 389 21.45 -3.51 20.75
CA MET A 389 21.73 -4.25 19.50
C MET A 389 23.18 -4.77 19.46
N GLN A 390 24.13 -3.99 19.96
CA GLN A 390 25.54 -4.38 20.05
C GLN A 390 25.72 -5.56 21.01
N ARG A 391 25.06 -5.55 22.17
CA ARG A 391 25.06 -6.67 23.13
C ARG A 391 24.51 -7.96 22.50
N VAL A 392 23.39 -7.88 21.79
CA VAL A 392 22.80 -9.01 21.06
C VAL A 392 23.76 -9.55 20.01
N THR A 393 24.43 -8.66 19.27
CA THR A 393 25.39 -9.00 18.22
C THR A 393 26.63 -9.69 18.78
N ASP A 394 27.20 -9.16 19.86
CA ASP A 394 28.36 -9.73 20.53
C ASP A 394 28.04 -11.11 21.10
N GLU A 395 26.86 -11.29 21.70
CA GLU A 395 26.45 -12.60 22.21
C GLU A 395 26.19 -13.61 21.07
N ALA A 396 25.64 -13.17 19.93
CA ALA A 396 25.47 -14.02 18.75
C ALA A 396 26.82 -14.55 18.23
N VAL A 397 27.85 -13.69 18.20
CA VAL A 397 29.23 -14.06 17.87
C VAL A 397 29.80 -15.03 18.90
N ASN A 398 29.63 -14.75 20.20
CA ASN A 398 30.12 -15.61 21.28
C ASN A 398 29.53 -17.03 21.22
N LEU A 399 28.25 -17.17 20.89
CA LEU A 399 27.55 -18.45 20.82
C LEU A 399 27.80 -19.24 19.53
N THR A 400 28.56 -18.67 18.58
CA THR A 400 28.80 -19.30 17.28
C THR A 400 29.70 -20.55 17.40
N GLN A 401 29.33 -21.64 16.73
CA GLN A 401 30.00 -22.94 16.91
C GLN A 401 31.05 -23.29 15.83
N THR A 402 31.06 -22.63 14.67
CA THR A 402 31.98 -22.97 13.57
C THR A 402 32.56 -21.73 12.91
N LYS A 403 33.75 -21.85 12.29
CA LYS A 403 34.42 -20.77 11.55
C LYS A 403 33.52 -20.18 10.45
N THR A 404 32.84 -21.05 9.70
CA THR A 404 31.94 -20.66 8.61
C THR A 404 30.74 -19.88 9.15
N HIS A 405 30.16 -20.36 10.26
CA HIS A 405 29.06 -19.67 10.90
C HIS A 405 29.50 -18.30 11.43
N LEU A 406 30.69 -18.18 12.02
CA LEU A 406 31.21 -16.90 12.53
C LEU A 406 31.36 -15.88 11.40
N ARG A 407 31.94 -16.28 10.27
CA ARG A 407 32.05 -15.43 9.07
C ARG A 407 30.67 -14.98 8.57
N LYS A 408 29.66 -15.86 8.59
CA LYS A 408 28.28 -15.54 8.19
C LYS A 408 27.64 -14.56 9.17
N THR A 409 27.76 -14.79 10.48
CA THR A 409 27.20 -13.96 11.55
C THR A 409 27.76 -12.54 11.49
N VAL A 410 29.09 -12.38 11.41
CA VAL A 410 29.73 -11.05 11.32
C VAL A 410 29.26 -10.27 10.08
N ARG A 411 29.18 -10.94 8.91
CA ARG A 411 28.69 -10.32 7.67
C ARG A 411 27.22 -9.92 7.77
N GLN A 412 26.38 -10.79 8.32
CA GLN A 412 24.95 -10.53 8.44
C GLN A 412 24.69 -9.40 9.44
N ALA A 413 25.40 -9.37 10.58
CA ALA A 413 25.31 -8.29 11.56
C ALA A 413 25.71 -6.94 10.95
N SER A 414 26.85 -6.88 10.24
CA SER A 414 27.31 -5.67 9.56
C SER A 414 26.32 -5.14 8.52
N ARG A 415 25.62 -6.01 7.78
CA ARG A 415 24.54 -5.60 6.86
C ARG A 415 23.34 -4.98 7.57
N MET A 416 23.12 -5.33 8.83
CA MET A 416 22.02 -4.82 9.67
C MET A 416 22.44 -3.60 10.50
N GLY A 417 23.62 -3.03 10.23
CA GLY A 417 24.11 -1.80 10.86
C GLY A 417 24.76 -1.99 12.24
N SER A 418 24.88 -3.21 12.75
CA SER A 418 25.58 -3.51 14.01
C SER A 418 26.84 -4.33 13.75
N VAL A 419 28.01 -3.77 14.03
CA VAL A 419 29.29 -4.44 13.80
C VAL A 419 29.72 -5.10 15.11
N PRO A 420 29.92 -6.43 15.17
CA PRO A 420 30.36 -7.08 16.39
C PRO A 420 31.66 -6.48 16.91
N SER A 421 31.81 -6.42 18.23
CA SER A 421 32.99 -5.81 18.85
C SER A 421 34.25 -6.58 18.46
N ARG A 422 35.33 -5.84 18.26
CA ARG A 422 36.65 -6.42 17.94
C ARG A 422 37.02 -7.53 18.92
N LYS A 423 36.77 -7.30 20.21
CA LYS A 423 37.02 -8.26 21.27
C LYS A 423 36.20 -9.54 21.09
N GLY A 424 34.90 -9.44 20.79
CA GLY A 424 34.03 -10.60 20.55
C GLY A 424 34.49 -11.45 19.35
N ILE A 425 34.89 -10.80 18.24
CA ILE A 425 35.40 -11.50 17.06
C ILE A 425 36.75 -12.19 17.36
N GLU A 426 37.66 -11.52 18.07
CA GLU A 426 38.95 -12.10 18.45
C GLU A 426 38.80 -13.31 19.38
N GLU A 427 37.92 -13.22 20.39
CA GLU A 427 37.65 -14.31 21.34
C GLU A 427 36.98 -15.51 20.66
N ALA A 428 35.93 -15.26 19.86
CA ALA A 428 35.27 -16.32 19.10
C ALA A 428 36.19 -16.95 18.05
N GLY A 429 36.99 -16.14 17.34
CA GLY A 429 37.95 -16.60 16.34
C GLY A 429 39.04 -17.48 16.95
N LYS A 430 39.61 -17.08 18.09
CA LYS A 430 40.60 -17.89 18.83
C LYS A 430 39.98 -19.21 19.32
N ARG A 431 38.76 -19.17 19.88
CA ARG A 431 38.04 -20.37 20.33
C ARG A 431 37.79 -21.36 19.20
N LEU A 432 37.54 -20.87 17.99
CA LEU A 432 37.28 -21.68 16.80
C LEU A 432 38.56 -22.05 16.02
N GLY A 433 39.74 -21.69 16.53
CA GLY A 433 41.05 -22.01 15.93
C GLY A 433 41.30 -21.29 14.59
N MET A 434 40.75 -20.10 14.40
CA MET A 434 41.07 -19.24 13.25
C MET A 434 42.48 -18.65 13.39
N THR A 435 43.18 -18.49 12.28
CA THR A 435 44.50 -17.83 12.27
C THR A 435 44.36 -16.33 12.52
N GLU A 436 45.44 -15.67 12.92
CA GLU A 436 45.45 -14.21 13.15
C GLU A 436 45.03 -13.44 11.91
N ASP A 437 45.45 -13.87 10.72
CA ASP A 437 45.02 -13.30 9.44
C ASP A 437 43.51 -13.47 9.19
N GLU A 438 42.96 -14.66 9.49
CA GLU A 438 41.52 -14.92 9.34
C GLU A 438 40.66 -14.12 10.34
N ILE A 439 41.18 -13.82 11.52
CA ILE A 439 40.51 -12.98 12.52
C ILE A 439 40.58 -11.51 12.08
N LEU A 440 41.75 -11.06 11.61
CA LEU A 440 41.92 -9.70 11.07
C LEU A 440 41.04 -9.46 9.83
N GLU A 441 40.85 -10.47 8.96
CA GLU A 441 39.88 -10.44 7.85
C GLU A 441 38.45 -10.10 8.32
N LEU A 442 38.07 -10.53 9.52
CA LEU A 442 36.74 -10.29 10.09
C LEU A 442 36.64 -8.95 10.83
N VAL A 443 37.74 -8.47 11.41
CA VAL A 443 37.80 -7.23 12.17
C VAL A 443 37.94 -6.01 11.25
N ASN A 444 38.72 -6.09 10.17
CA ASN A 444 38.86 -5.01 9.19
C ASN A 444 39.52 -5.50 7.87
N PRO A 445 38.84 -5.47 6.70
CA PRO A 445 39.46 -5.78 5.42
C PRO A 445 40.45 -4.68 5.01
N SER A 446 41.68 -4.73 5.51
CA SER A 446 42.69 -3.73 5.19
C SER A 446 43.31 -3.95 3.81
N PHE A 447 43.77 -2.86 3.19
CA PHE A 447 44.54 -2.87 1.93
C PHE A 447 45.67 -3.92 1.91
N GLN A 448 46.37 -4.09 3.04
CA GLN A 448 47.51 -5.03 3.12
C GLN A 448 47.06 -6.50 3.06
N VAL A 449 45.91 -6.84 3.66
CA VAL A 449 45.34 -8.20 3.59
C VAL A 449 44.90 -8.51 2.15
N ILE A 450 44.24 -7.57 1.48
CA ILE A 450 43.83 -7.78 0.08
C ILE A 450 45.07 -7.96 -0.81
N LYS A 451 46.11 -7.13 -0.60
CA LYS A 451 47.36 -7.22 -1.35
C LYS A 451 48.08 -8.55 -1.12
N SER A 452 48.11 -9.07 0.11
CA SER A 452 48.73 -10.36 0.41
C SER A 452 47.98 -11.52 -0.24
N LEU A 453 46.65 -11.49 -0.28
CA LEU A 453 45.82 -12.50 -0.96
C LEU A 453 46.06 -12.53 -2.47
N ILE A 454 46.18 -11.36 -3.11
CA ILE A 454 46.50 -11.27 -4.54
C ILE A 454 47.90 -11.84 -4.80
N LYS A 455 48.90 -11.51 -3.96
CA LYS A 455 50.27 -12.06 -4.04
C LYS A 455 50.34 -13.56 -3.75
N ALA A 456 49.45 -14.08 -2.93
CA ALA A 456 49.31 -15.51 -2.69
C ALA A 456 48.62 -16.25 -3.86
N GLY A 457 48.18 -15.54 -4.90
CA GLY A 457 47.57 -16.13 -6.08
C GLY A 457 46.11 -16.55 -5.90
N VAL A 458 45.40 -16.01 -4.89
CA VAL A 458 43.98 -16.31 -4.68
C VAL A 458 43.17 -15.85 -5.89
N SER A 459 42.54 -16.77 -6.60
CA SER A 459 41.82 -16.53 -7.87
C SER A 459 40.29 -16.58 -7.73
N ASP A 460 39.77 -16.30 -6.54
CA ASP A 460 38.34 -16.25 -6.23
C ASP A 460 37.81 -14.82 -6.41
N PHE A 461 37.06 -14.58 -7.50
CA PHE A 461 36.49 -13.27 -7.83
C PHE A 461 35.55 -12.76 -6.73
N ASP A 462 34.60 -13.57 -6.27
CA ASP A 462 33.57 -13.14 -5.32
C ASP A 462 34.18 -12.77 -3.97
N ARG A 463 35.17 -13.55 -3.52
CA ARG A 463 35.93 -13.26 -2.29
C ARG A 463 36.67 -11.94 -2.41
N LEU A 464 37.41 -11.71 -3.50
CA LEU A 464 38.19 -10.49 -3.68
C LEU A 464 37.30 -9.26 -3.88
N HIS A 465 36.25 -9.37 -4.69
CA HIS A 465 35.30 -8.29 -4.94
C HIS A 465 34.60 -7.85 -3.65
N SER A 466 34.17 -8.81 -2.80
CA SER A 466 33.57 -8.49 -1.50
C SER A 466 34.53 -7.74 -0.59
N LEU A 467 35.79 -8.19 -0.48
CA LEU A 467 36.79 -7.55 0.38
C LEU A 467 37.12 -6.13 -0.11
N ILE A 468 37.37 -5.97 -1.42
CA ILE A 468 37.70 -4.68 -2.04
C ILE A 468 36.54 -3.68 -1.89
N SER A 469 35.30 -4.13 -2.13
CA SER A 469 34.11 -3.28 -2.01
C SER A 469 33.87 -2.81 -0.57
N SER A 470 34.13 -3.66 0.43
CA SER A 470 33.95 -3.31 1.86
C SER A 470 35.08 -2.47 2.46
N ALA A 471 36.26 -2.47 1.84
CA ALA A 471 37.47 -1.90 2.42
C ALA A 471 37.59 -0.36 2.28
N GLY A 472 36.70 0.29 1.51
CA GLY A 472 36.73 1.75 1.33
C GLY A 472 38.06 2.27 0.76
N LEU A 473 38.69 1.50 -0.13
CA LEU A 473 40.04 1.78 -0.64
C LEU A 473 40.09 3.04 -1.50
N THR A 474 41.19 3.80 -1.37
CA THR A 474 41.46 4.94 -2.24
C THR A 474 41.81 4.49 -3.66
N GLN A 475 41.59 5.37 -4.66
CA GLN A 475 41.95 5.09 -6.05
C GLN A 475 43.44 4.72 -6.24
N LYS A 476 44.34 5.29 -5.43
CA LYS A 476 45.77 4.93 -5.44
C LYS A 476 46.00 3.50 -4.97
N GLN A 477 45.31 3.09 -3.90
CA GLN A 477 45.39 1.73 -3.38
C GLN A 477 44.78 0.72 -4.37
N LEU A 478 43.64 1.03 -4.98
CA LEU A 478 43.04 0.19 -6.02
C LEU A 478 43.96 0.01 -7.23
N ARG A 479 44.65 1.08 -7.64
CA ARG A 479 45.68 1.01 -8.70
C ARG A 479 46.84 0.12 -8.29
N GLU A 480 47.33 0.24 -7.06
CA GLU A 480 48.43 -0.59 -6.56
C GLU A 480 48.04 -2.08 -6.46
N LEU A 481 46.79 -2.37 -6.09
CA LEU A 481 46.24 -3.72 -6.16
C LEU A 481 46.14 -4.23 -7.60
N ALA A 482 45.77 -3.36 -8.55
CA ALA A 482 45.68 -3.73 -9.97
C ALA A 482 47.08 -4.01 -10.56
N ASP A 483 48.06 -3.19 -10.21
CA ASP A 483 49.47 -3.41 -10.58
C ASP A 483 49.97 -4.74 -10.00
N THR A 484 49.66 -5.02 -8.73
CA THR A 484 49.98 -6.31 -8.08
C THR A 484 49.25 -7.48 -8.77
N ALA A 485 47.98 -7.31 -9.16
CA ALA A 485 47.22 -8.34 -9.86
C ALA A 485 47.78 -8.62 -11.27
N GLN A 486 48.26 -7.59 -11.97
CA GLN A 486 48.93 -7.71 -13.26
C GLN A 486 50.25 -8.48 -13.13
N GLU A 487 51.10 -8.10 -12.18
CA GLU A 487 52.39 -8.77 -11.90
C GLU A 487 52.19 -10.26 -11.59
N MET A 488 51.12 -10.59 -10.88
CA MET A 488 50.79 -11.96 -10.48
C MET A 488 49.99 -12.74 -11.54
N GLY A 489 49.64 -12.13 -12.69
CA GLY A 489 48.79 -12.75 -13.70
C GLY A 489 47.37 -13.10 -13.20
N ASN A 490 46.91 -12.44 -12.13
CA ASN A 490 45.65 -12.78 -11.46
C ASN A 490 44.46 -12.05 -12.09
N GLN A 491 43.88 -12.67 -13.11
CA GLN A 491 42.72 -12.15 -13.85
C GLN A 491 41.48 -11.95 -12.98
N SER A 492 41.23 -12.84 -12.00
CA SER A 492 40.08 -12.71 -11.07
C SER A 492 40.20 -11.48 -10.18
N ALA A 493 41.41 -11.23 -9.64
CA ALA A 493 41.69 -10.03 -8.86
C ALA A 493 41.56 -8.75 -9.70
N MET A 494 42.07 -8.79 -10.94
CA MET A 494 41.94 -7.68 -11.88
C MET A 494 40.46 -7.38 -12.19
N GLY A 495 39.65 -8.42 -12.41
CA GLY A 495 38.20 -8.30 -12.56
C GLY A 495 37.53 -7.71 -11.33
N ALA A 496 37.85 -8.20 -10.13
CA ALA A 496 37.27 -7.70 -8.88
C ALA A 496 37.55 -6.21 -8.67
N ILE A 497 38.75 -5.74 -9.01
CA ILE A 497 39.11 -4.32 -8.97
C ILE A 497 38.35 -3.53 -10.05
N ALA A 498 38.26 -4.07 -11.27
CA ALA A 498 37.56 -3.43 -12.39
C ALA A 498 36.06 -3.20 -12.13
N HIS A 499 35.42 -4.06 -11.31
CA HIS A 499 34.04 -3.89 -10.87
C HIS A 499 33.84 -2.78 -9.83
N VAL A 500 34.91 -2.39 -9.10
CA VAL A 500 34.89 -1.30 -8.12
C VAL A 500 35.36 0.02 -8.75
N ASP A 501 36.50 0.01 -9.45
CA ASP A 501 37.05 1.16 -10.19
C ASP A 501 37.72 0.66 -11.49
N PHE A 502 36.98 0.79 -12.60
CA PHE A 502 37.42 0.39 -13.93
C PHE A 502 38.63 1.20 -14.42
N GLY A 503 38.72 2.47 -14.03
CA GLY A 503 39.84 3.35 -14.40
C GLY A 503 41.15 2.92 -13.73
N ALA A 504 41.10 2.61 -12.43
CA ALA A 504 42.24 2.09 -11.68
C ALA A 504 42.73 0.74 -12.23
N ALA A 505 41.80 -0.14 -12.63
CA ALA A 505 42.11 -1.42 -13.25
C ALA A 505 42.83 -1.26 -14.60
N LEU A 506 42.46 -0.28 -15.42
CA LEU A 506 43.13 0.03 -16.70
C LEU A 506 44.48 0.74 -16.57
N GLY A 507 44.89 1.13 -15.35
CA GLY A 507 46.17 1.82 -15.10
C GLY A 507 46.19 3.31 -15.51
N GLY A 508 45.08 3.83 -16.03
CA GLY A 508 44.92 5.23 -16.40
C GLY A 508 44.34 6.06 -15.26
N GLY A 509 44.96 7.20 -14.96
CA GLY A 509 44.33 8.24 -14.13
C GLY A 509 43.21 8.94 -14.89
N MET A 510 42.14 8.22 -15.24
CA MET A 510 40.98 8.79 -15.90
C MET A 510 40.14 9.51 -14.83
N LYS A 511 40.37 10.82 -14.67
CA LYS A 511 39.50 11.66 -13.84
C LYS A 511 38.08 11.65 -14.40
N GLN A 512 37.09 11.47 -13.53
CA GLN A 512 35.72 11.92 -13.79
C GLN A 512 35.77 13.45 -14.02
N GLY A 513 35.65 13.86 -15.28
CA GLY A 513 35.56 15.26 -15.66
C GLY A 513 36.90 15.96 -16.02
N ALA A 514 36.85 16.63 -17.16
CA ALA A 514 37.79 17.62 -17.71
C ALA A 514 39.05 17.13 -18.47
N GLY A 515 39.07 17.46 -19.77
CA GLY A 515 40.26 17.94 -20.48
C GLY A 515 41.05 16.92 -21.30
N TYR A 516 40.93 17.03 -22.63
CA TYR A 516 41.80 16.36 -23.62
C TYR A 516 43.28 16.71 -23.39
N GLY A 517 44.10 15.70 -23.06
CA GLY A 517 45.55 15.77 -23.09
C GLY A 517 46.13 14.69 -23.99
N TYR A 518 46.43 15.02 -25.25
CA TYR A 518 47.09 14.12 -26.21
C TYR A 518 48.59 14.00 -25.88
N GLY A 519 48.99 12.92 -25.22
CA GLY A 519 50.38 12.44 -25.19
C GLY A 519 50.48 11.14 -25.99
N ARG A 520 51.32 11.11 -27.03
CA ARG A 520 51.59 9.90 -27.84
C ARG A 520 52.27 8.83 -26.96
N PRO A 521 51.78 7.57 -26.90
CA PRO A 521 52.46 6.51 -26.16
C PRO A 521 53.73 6.03 -26.88
N SER A 522 54.76 5.70 -26.10
CA SER A 522 55.99 5.06 -26.58
C SER A 522 55.74 3.57 -26.90
N PRO A 523 56.38 2.98 -27.94
CA PRO A 523 56.07 1.63 -28.43
C PRO A 523 56.36 0.48 -27.43
N MET A 524 57.13 0.72 -26.37
CA MET A 524 57.41 -0.26 -25.31
C MET A 524 56.30 -0.34 -24.24
N GLN A 525 55.48 0.71 -24.10
CA GLN A 525 54.29 0.73 -23.20
C GLN A 525 53.04 0.12 -23.86
N ALA A 526 52.94 0.16 -25.19
CA ALA A 526 51.79 -0.36 -25.93
C ALA A 526 51.57 -1.88 -25.75
N GLY A 527 52.62 -2.66 -25.49
CA GLY A 527 52.54 -4.10 -25.23
C GLY A 527 52.03 -4.45 -23.82
N GLN A 528 52.51 -3.73 -22.80
CA GLN A 528 52.07 -3.91 -21.40
C GLN A 528 50.65 -3.39 -21.17
N ASP A 529 50.26 -2.31 -21.85
CA ASP A 529 48.89 -1.79 -21.80
C ASP A 529 47.89 -2.77 -22.44
N LYS A 530 48.30 -3.51 -23.47
CA LYS A 530 47.44 -4.50 -24.14
C LYS A 530 47.18 -5.73 -23.27
N GLU A 531 48.22 -6.28 -22.64
CA GLU A 531 48.09 -7.43 -21.74
C GLU A 531 47.23 -7.10 -20.51
N ARG A 532 47.47 -5.93 -19.88
CA ARG A 532 46.63 -5.45 -18.78
C ARG A 532 45.18 -5.28 -19.21
N THR A 533 44.95 -4.66 -20.37
CA THR A 533 43.62 -4.48 -20.95
C THR A 533 42.94 -5.83 -21.17
N ASP A 534 43.64 -6.81 -21.74
CA ASP A 534 43.09 -8.16 -21.97
C ASP A 534 42.73 -8.86 -20.65
N MET A 535 43.54 -8.72 -19.60
CA MET A 535 43.22 -9.22 -18.26
C MET A 535 41.99 -8.53 -17.65
N VAL A 536 41.88 -7.21 -17.78
CA VAL A 536 40.72 -6.45 -17.28
C VAL A 536 39.45 -6.92 -17.99
N PHE A 537 39.45 -6.97 -19.33
CA PHE A 537 38.28 -7.38 -20.10
C PHE A 537 37.94 -8.88 -19.92
N GLY A 538 38.95 -9.74 -19.76
CA GLY A 538 38.74 -11.14 -19.41
C GLY A 538 38.18 -11.31 -18.00
N GLY A 539 38.61 -10.49 -17.04
CA GLY A 539 38.16 -10.52 -15.64
C GLY A 539 36.77 -9.92 -15.43
N LEU A 540 36.35 -8.95 -16.27
CA LEU A 540 35.02 -8.35 -16.19
C LEU A 540 33.91 -9.40 -16.24
N LEU A 541 34.02 -10.39 -17.14
CA LEU A 541 33.05 -11.45 -17.32
C LEU A 541 32.87 -12.36 -16.09
N GLY A 542 33.79 -12.32 -15.12
CA GLY A 542 33.72 -13.07 -13.88
C GLY A 542 32.73 -12.49 -12.85
N GLY A 543 32.24 -11.26 -13.05
CA GLY A 543 31.35 -10.57 -12.11
C GLY A 543 29.90 -10.39 -12.58
N PRO A 544 29.05 -9.73 -11.77
CA PRO A 544 27.64 -9.54 -12.08
C PRO A 544 27.45 -8.77 -13.39
N ALA A 545 26.61 -9.29 -14.27
CA ALA A 545 26.30 -8.63 -15.54
C ALA A 545 25.70 -7.22 -15.36
N THR A 546 24.97 -6.99 -14.27
CA THR A 546 24.36 -5.69 -13.93
C THR A 546 25.42 -4.61 -13.72
N ASN A 547 26.55 -4.96 -13.12
CA ASN A 547 27.67 -4.04 -12.91
C ASN A 547 28.33 -3.61 -14.22
N ILE A 548 28.38 -4.48 -15.24
CA ILE A 548 29.03 -4.13 -16.51
C ILE A 548 28.23 -3.08 -17.28
N VAL A 549 26.90 -3.14 -17.20
CA VAL A 549 26.03 -2.08 -17.77
C VAL A 549 26.29 -0.75 -17.05
N LYS A 550 26.47 -0.77 -15.71
CA LYS A 550 26.85 0.43 -14.94
C LYS A 550 28.23 0.95 -15.36
N ILE A 551 29.23 0.08 -15.48
CA ILE A 551 30.59 0.42 -15.93
C ILE A 551 30.54 1.09 -17.32
N TRP A 552 29.71 0.59 -18.23
CA TRP A 552 29.52 1.22 -19.53
C TRP A 552 29.07 2.68 -19.40
N TYR A 553 27.97 2.95 -18.69
CA TYR A 553 27.47 4.32 -18.53
C TYR A 553 28.44 5.24 -17.77
N SER A 554 29.23 4.69 -16.83
CA SER A 554 30.22 5.44 -16.06
C SER A 554 31.48 5.83 -16.85
N TYR A 555 31.94 4.99 -17.79
CA TYR A 555 33.26 5.14 -18.42
C TYR A 555 33.26 5.35 -19.94
N ARG A 556 32.14 5.13 -20.66
CA ARG A 556 32.08 5.18 -22.14
C ARG A 556 32.60 6.46 -22.80
N ASP A 557 32.60 7.59 -22.09
CA ASP A 557 33.05 8.88 -22.62
C ASP A 557 34.53 9.16 -22.33
N ALA A 558 35.12 8.46 -21.35
CA ALA A 558 36.54 8.55 -21.01
C ALA A 558 37.42 7.52 -21.76
N LEU A 559 36.80 6.51 -22.38
CA LEU A 559 37.51 5.41 -23.02
C LEU A 559 37.98 5.73 -24.46
N PRO A 560 39.18 5.27 -24.85
CA PRO A 560 39.62 5.28 -26.24
C PRO A 560 38.64 4.53 -27.17
N PRO A 561 38.54 4.90 -28.47
CA PRO A 561 37.57 4.31 -29.39
C PRO A 561 37.59 2.78 -29.46
N GLU A 562 38.77 2.16 -29.43
CA GLU A 562 38.94 0.71 -29.46
C GLU A 562 38.38 0.02 -28.21
N LEU A 563 38.74 0.52 -27.02
CA LEU A 563 38.26 -0.03 -25.74
C LEU A 563 36.77 0.24 -25.54
N LYS A 564 36.29 1.40 -26.00
CA LYS A 564 34.88 1.74 -26.02
C LYS A 564 34.07 0.75 -26.85
N GLN A 565 34.51 0.43 -28.07
CA GLN A 565 33.83 -0.57 -28.89
C GLN A 565 33.83 -1.95 -28.24
N ARG A 566 34.96 -2.37 -27.65
CA ARG A 566 35.05 -3.65 -26.93
C ARG A 566 34.09 -3.71 -25.74
N LEU A 567 34.06 -2.67 -24.90
CA LEU A 567 33.16 -2.60 -23.76
C LEU A 567 31.69 -2.52 -24.21
N LYS A 568 31.38 -1.79 -25.28
CA LYS A 568 30.02 -1.71 -25.85
C LYS A 568 29.50 -3.08 -26.26
N LEU A 569 30.31 -3.88 -26.95
CA LEU A 569 29.92 -5.22 -27.39
C LEU A 569 29.63 -6.15 -26.19
N ILE A 570 30.45 -6.08 -25.14
CA ILE A 570 30.25 -6.87 -23.92
C ILE A 570 28.98 -6.39 -23.19
N ALA A 571 28.84 -5.08 -22.97
CA ALA A 571 27.67 -4.50 -22.32
C ALA A 571 26.38 -4.82 -23.07
N LYS A 572 26.39 -4.76 -24.41
CA LYS A 572 25.25 -5.12 -25.26
C LYS A 572 24.84 -6.57 -25.08
N LYS A 573 25.80 -7.50 -25.16
CA LYS A 573 25.54 -8.93 -24.96
C LYS A 573 24.95 -9.21 -23.57
N LEU A 574 25.55 -8.63 -22.54
CA LEU A 574 25.10 -8.83 -21.16
C LEU A 574 23.75 -8.17 -20.85
N LEU A 575 23.48 -7.01 -21.45
CA LEU A 575 22.18 -6.35 -21.36
C LEU A 575 21.07 -7.23 -21.96
N ILE A 576 21.34 -7.86 -23.11
CA ILE A 576 20.45 -8.85 -23.72
C ILE A 576 20.26 -10.06 -22.79
N ASP A 577 21.35 -10.63 -22.26
CA ASP A 577 21.29 -11.79 -21.35
C ASP A 577 20.55 -11.48 -20.04
N LEU A 578 20.69 -10.27 -19.52
CA LEU A 578 19.93 -9.79 -18.35
C LEU A 578 18.45 -9.66 -18.67
N GLY A 579 18.10 -9.04 -19.80
CA GLY A 579 16.71 -8.94 -20.26
C GLY A 579 16.04 -10.30 -20.36
N MET A 580 16.72 -11.28 -20.98
CA MET A 580 16.22 -12.67 -21.07
C MET A 580 16.06 -13.33 -19.70
N ARG A 581 17.03 -13.18 -18.79
CA ARG A 581 16.97 -13.77 -17.44
C ARG A 581 15.82 -13.20 -16.63
N PHE A 582 15.69 -11.88 -16.63
CA PHE A 582 14.60 -11.21 -15.93
C PHE A 582 13.25 -11.58 -16.53
N ALA A 583 13.11 -11.58 -17.86
CA ALA A 583 11.89 -12.06 -18.52
C ALA A 583 11.52 -13.49 -18.12
N ARG A 584 12.48 -14.42 -18.00
CA ARG A 584 12.21 -15.81 -17.56
C ARG A 584 11.78 -15.90 -16.09
N GLN A 585 12.44 -15.15 -15.20
CA GLN A 585 12.06 -15.09 -13.78
C GLN A 585 10.66 -14.49 -13.61
N THR A 586 10.30 -13.57 -14.50
CA THR A 586 8.98 -12.97 -14.63
C THR A 586 7.94 -13.95 -15.20
N MET A 587 8.29 -14.71 -16.23
CA MET A 587 7.36 -15.61 -16.95
C MET A 587 7.02 -16.92 -16.23
N GLY A 588 7.87 -17.42 -15.32
CA GLY A 588 7.64 -18.68 -14.60
C GLY A 588 6.45 -18.63 -13.62
N SER A 589 6.00 -17.44 -13.26
CA SER A 589 4.85 -17.21 -12.39
C SER A 589 3.97 -16.14 -13.01
N SER A 590 3.06 -16.52 -13.91
CA SER A 590 1.76 -15.83 -14.13
C SER A 590 1.77 -14.29 -14.27
N MET A 591 2.90 -13.63 -14.56
CA MET A 591 3.10 -12.18 -14.33
C MET A 591 2.26 -11.28 -15.23
N LEU A 592 1.58 -11.85 -16.22
CA LEU A 592 0.78 -11.13 -17.18
C LEU A 592 -0.57 -11.82 -17.46
N GLY A 593 -1.00 -12.74 -16.58
CA GLY A 593 -2.24 -13.51 -16.76
C GLY A 593 -2.05 -14.62 -17.79
N GLY A 594 -1.59 -15.78 -17.33
CA GLY A 594 -1.64 -17.01 -18.13
C GLY A 594 -3.07 -17.52 -18.20
N ILE A 595 -3.90 -16.95 -19.08
CA ILE A 595 -5.05 -17.67 -19.61
C ILE A 595 -4.48 -18.52 -20.75
N GLN A 596 -4.58 -19.85 -20.62
CA GLN A 596 -4.29 -20.75 -21.75
C GLN A 596 -5.02 -20.23 -22.99
N GLN A 597 -4.38 -20.33 -24.14
CA GLN A 597 -5.01 -20.04 -25.44
C GLN A 597 -6.38 -20.73 -25.48
N SER A 598 -7.46 -19.98 -25.30
CA SER A 598 -8.80 -20.47 -25.56
C SER A 598 -9.02 -20.19 -27.03
N THR A 599 -8.88 -21.23 -27.84
CA THR A 599 -9.54 -21.28 -29.14
C THR A 599 -11.04 -21.19 -28.85
N THR A 600 -11.64 -20.06 -29.18
CA THR A 600 -13.09 -19.89 -29.10
C THR A 600 -13.65 -20.13 -30.48
N VAL A 601 -14.67 -20.96 -30.54
CA VAL A 601 -15.35 -21.32 -31.77
C VAL A 601 -16.60 -20.44 -31.90
N ARG A 602 -16.81 -19.83 -33.07
CA ARG A 602 -18.01 -19.02 -33.35
C ARG A 602 -18.54 -19.26 -34.78
N PRO A 603 -19.84 -19.01 -35.03
CA PRO A 603 -20.39 -18.98 -36.38
C PRO A 603 -19.63 -18.04 -37.32
N PHE A 604 -19.44 -18.51 -38.55
CA PHE A 604 -18.86 -17.79 -39.67
C PHE A 604 -19.79 -16.64 -40.06
N ARG A 605 -19.19 -15.48 -40.33
CA ARG A 605 -19.87 -14.28 -40.82
C ARG A 605 -19.31 -13.89 -42.17
N ILE A 606 -20.16 -13.33 -43.03
CA ILE A 606 -19.74 -12.83 -44.34
C ILE A 606 -18.65 -11.77 -44.15
N GLY A 607 -17.42 -12.10 -44.58
CA GLY A 607 -16.21 -11.28 -44.40
C GLY A 607 -15.11 -11.96 -43.57
N ASP A 608 -15.40 -13.08 -42.91
CA ASP A 608 -14.39 -13.90 -42.23
C ASP A 608 -13.52 -14.66 -43.24
N ASP A 609 -12.28 -14.96 -42.84
CA ASP A 609 -11.35 -15.74 -43.66
C ASP A 609 -11.81 -17.21 -43.72
N ILE A 610 -11.95 -17.72 -44.94
CA ILE A 610 -12.47 -19.08 -45.22
C ILE A 610 -11.49 -20.13 -44.69
N ASP A 611 -10.20 -19.81 -44.61
CA ASP A 611 -9.16 -20.72 -44.12
C ASP A 611 -9.25 -20.97 -42.61
N LEU A 612 -10.06 -20.18 -41.88
CA LEU A 612 -10.27 -20.33 -40.43
C LEU A 612 -11.48 -21.23 -40.09
N ILE A 613 -12.19 -21.75 -41.10
CA ILE A 613 -13.31 -22.68 -40.88
C ILE A 613 -12.77 -24.02 -40.35
N ASP A 614 -13.25 -24.40 -39.17
CA ASP A 614 -12.95 -25.68 -38.54
C ASP A 614 -14.02 -26.70 -38.93
N LEU A 615 -13.68 -27.53 -39.91
CA LEU A 615 -14.61 -28.49 -40.48
C LEU A 615 -15.01 -29.57 -39.47
N GLU A 616 -14.13 -29.97 -38.55
CA GLU A 616 -14.44 -31.00 -37.56
C GLU A 616 -15.48 -30.47 -36.56
N GLU A 617 -15.24 -29.28 -36.00
CA GLU A 617 -16.16 -28.66 -35.04
C GLU A 617 -17.50 -28.27 -35.71
N THR A 618 -17.45 -27.83 -36.97
CA THR A 618 -18.65 -27.58 -37.78
C THR A 618 -19.49 -28.84 -37.98
N ILE A 619 -18.86 -29.98 -38.28
CA ILE A 619 -19.54 -31.26 -38.45
C ILE A 619 -20.16 -31.71 -37.13
N ASP A 620 -19.42 -31.64 -36.03
CA ASP A 620 -19.92 -32.02 -34.71
C ASP A 620 -21.08 -31.11 -34.26
N TYR A 621 -21.04 -29.82 -34.57
CA TYR A 621 -22.14 -28.88 -34.34
C TYR A 621 -23.40 -29.23 -35.16
N LEU A 622 -23.23 -29.56 -36.45
CA LEU A 622 -24.34 -29.97 -37.32
C LEU A 622 -24.96 -31.31 -36.90
N LEU A 623 -24.13 -32.26 -36.46
CA LEU A 623 -24.59 -33.57 -35.97
C LEU A 623 -25.27 -33.45 -34.61
N SER A 624 -24.70 -32.68 -33.68
CA SER A 624 -25.26 -32.47 -32.33
C SER A 624 -26.56 -31.64 -32.34
N SER A 625 -26.73 -30.76 -33.31
CA SER A 625 -27.99 -30.04 -33.57
C SER A 625 -29.07 -30.91 -34.23
N GLY A 626 -28.78 -32.18 -34.51
CA GLY A 626 -29.75 -33.16 -35.00
C GLY A 626 -30.04 -33.10 -36.50
N ARG A 627 -29.24 -32.37 -37.28
CA ARG A 627 -29.36 -32.34 -38.74
C ARG A 627 -28.76 -33.63 -39.32
N THR A 628 -29.59 -34.41 -40.02
CA THR A 628 -29.19 -35.67 -40.67
C THR A 628 -29.22 -35.60 -42.21
N THR A 629 -29.71 -34.49 -42.75
CA THR A 629 -29.76 -34.19 -44.19
C THR A 629 -29.00 -32.89 -44.46
N PHE A 630 -27.88 -32.97 -45.17
CA PHE A 630 -26.98 -31.84 -45.47
C PHE A 630 -27.39 -31.05 -46.73
N ASP A 631 -28.66 -31.11 -47.12
CA ASP A 631 -29.12 -30.59 -48.41
C ASP A 631 -29.15 -29.04 -48.47
N ALA A 632 -29.07 -28.37 -47.32
CA ALA A 632 -28.85 -26.93 -47.21
C ALA A 632 -28.02 -26.61 -45.96
N VAL A 633 -26.87 -25.95 -46.17
CA VAL A 633 -25.99 -25.43 -45.12
C VAL A 633 -25.92 -23.92 -45.32
N ASP A 634 -26.31 -23.16 -44.31
CA ASP A 634 -26.22 -21.70 -44.31
C ASP A 634 -24.79 -21.27 -43.94
N PRO A 635 -24.32 -20.08 -44.38
CA PRO A 635 -23.00 -19.60 -44.00
C PRO A 635 -22.78 -19.55 -42.48
N GLU A 636 -23.83 -19.30 -41.69
CA GLU A 636 -23.79 -19.28 -40.23
C GLU A 636 -23.63 -20.66 -39.58
N ASP A 637 -23.82 -21.74 -40.35
CA ASP A 637 -23.61 -23.12 -39.87
C ASP A 637 -22.12 -23.48 -39.80
N PHE A 638 -21.24 -22.77 -40.53
CA PHE A 638 -19.80 -22.99 -40.47
C PHE A 638 -19.23 -22.37 -39.20
N LEU A 639 -18.42 -23.14 -38.47
CA LEU A 639 -17.74 -22.67 -37.29
C LEU A 639 -16.29 -22.31 -37.64
N ILE A 640 -15.84 -21.14 -37.19
CA ILE A 640 -14.44 -20.72 -37.33
C ILE A 640 -13.71 -20.81 -36.00
N THR A 641 -12.45 -21.22 -36.08
CA THR A 641 -11.54 -21.31 -34.94
C THR A 641 -10.69 -20.04 -34.89
N GLU A 642 -10.98 -19.17 -33.94
CA GLU A 642 -10.27 -17.91 -33.78
C GLU A 642 -9.04 -18.13 -32.87
N THR A 643 -7.84 -18.29 -33.46
CA THR A 643 -6.59 -18.18 -32.70
C THR A 643 -6.24 -16.72 -32.51
N TYR A 644 -6.42 -16.20 -31.29
CA TYR A 644 -6.08 -14.83 -30.93
C TYR A 644 -4.60 -14.50 -31.21
N GLN A 645 -4.32 -13.65 -32.20
CA GLN A 645 -3.05 -12.92 -32.29
C GLN A 645 -3.02 -11.81 -31.21
N GLY A 646 -1.96 -11.79 -30.39
CA GLY A 646 -1.57 -10.68 -29.49
C GLY A 646 -2.66 -10.20 -28.52
N GLN A 647 -2.78 -10.83 -27.35
CA GLN A 647 -3.75 -10.38 -26.35
C GLN A 647 -3.40 -8.99 -25.79
N ARG A 648 -2.14 -8.56 -25.85
CA ARG A 648 -1.67 -7.33 -25.19
C ARG A 648 -0.78 -6.45 -26.07
N ALA A 649 -0.76 -5.15 -25.77
CA ALA A 649 0.13 -4.17 -26.37
C ALA A 649 0.82 -3.34 -25.30
N PHE A 650 2.14 -3.19 -25.44
CA PHE A 650 2.98 -2.43 -24.51
C PHE A 650 3.68 -1.27 -25.21
N PHE A 651 3.68 -0.12 -24.56
CA PHE A 651 4.43 1.04 -25.02
C PHE A 651 5.28 1.61 -23.89
N TRP A 652 6.61 1.58 -24.06
CA TRP A 652 7.56 2.09 -23.08
C TRP A 652 8.03 3.49 -23.45
N ALA A 653 7.96 4.42 -22.52
CA ALA A 653 8.57 5.75 -22.64
C ALA A 653 9.63 5.93 -21.55
N LEU A 654 10.86 6.24 -21.98
CA LEU A 654 12.03 6.31 -21.11
C LEU A 654 12.57 7.73 -21.07
N ASP A 655 12.70 8.24 -19.86
CA ASP A 655 13.30 9.53 -19.60
C ASP A 655 14.83 9.48 -19.79
N LYS A 656 15.32 10.39 -20.64
CA LYS A 656 16.75 10.66 -20.86
C LYS A 656 17.10 12.12 -20.57
N SER A 657 16.36 12.79 -19.70
CA SER A 657 16.66 14.16 -19.25
C SER A 657 17.97 14.24 -18.48
N GLY A 658 18.46 15.47 -18.24
CA GLY A 658 19.70 15.69 -17.50
C GLY A 658 19.73 15.10 -16.08
N SER A 659 18.59 15.03 -15.39
CA SER A 659 18.49 14.44 -14.04
C SER A 659 18.62 12.91 -14.03
N MET A 660 18.55 12.29 -15.22
CA MET A 660 18.79 10.87 -15.45
C MET A 660 20.27 10.55 -15.75
N HIS A 661 21.21 11.49 -15.57
CA HIS A 661 22.64 11.27 -15.86
C HIS A 661 23.32 10.18 -15.01
N ASP A 662 22.72 9.80 -13.87
CA ASP A 662 23.27 8.75 -13.02
C ASP A 662 23.35 7.38 -13.75
N PRO A 663 24.54 6.73 -13.79
CA PRO A 663 24.73 5.43 -14.44
C PRO A 663 23.79 4.32 -13.94
N ASN A 664 23.39 4.35 -12.67
CA ASN A 664 22.44 3.39 -12.11
C ASN A 664 21.03 3.62 -12.67
N LYS A 665 20.60 4.88 -12.82
CA LYS A 665 19.29 5.23 -13.40
C LYS A 665 19.22 4.75 -14.85
N LEU A 666 20.18 5.13 -15.71
CA LEU A 666 20.19 4.69 -17.13
C LEU A 666 20.35 3.17 -17.28
N GLY A 667 21.18 2.55 -16.44
CA GLY A 667 21.34 1.09 -16.41
C GLY A 667 20.04 0.37 -16.09
N MET A 668 19.32 0.83 -15.07
CA MET A 668 18.01 0.31 -14.69
C MET A 668 16.99 0.44 -15.81
N LEU A 669 16.92 1.61 -16.45
CA LEU A 669 16.03 1.85 -17.57
C LEU A 669 16.28 0.88 -18.73
N ALA A 670 17.52 0.77 -19.16
CA ALA A 670 17.89 -0.10 -20.27
C ALA A 670 17.54 -1.56 -19.98
N ILE A 671 17.80 -2.04 -18.76
CA ILE A 671 17.47 -3.41 -18.36
C ILE A 671 15.95 -3.61 -18.31
N SER A 672 15.17 -2.62 -17.84
CA SER A 672 13.71 -2.73 -17.77
C SER A 672 13.04 -2.89 -19.14
N VAL A 673 13.49 -2.13 -20.14
CA VAL A 673 12.99 -2.23 -21.52
C VAL A 673 13.35 -3.57 -22.12
N MET A 674 14.57 -4.04 -21.87
CA MET A 674 15.02 -5.32 -22.39
C MET A 674 14.27 -6.49 -21.74
N ALA A 675 14.02 -6.43 -20.44
CA ALA A 675 13.17 -7.40 -19.75
C ALA A 675 11.74 -7.39 -20.29
N GLY A 676 11.15 -6.21 -20.50
CA GLY A 676 9.84 -6.05 -21.14
C GLY A 676 9.82 -6.65 -22.54
N LEU A 677 10.75 -6.25 -23.41
CA LEU A 677 10.87 -6.73 -24.79
C LEU A 677 10.96 -8.25 -24.89
N TYR A 678 11.70 -8.91 -23.99
CA TYR A 678 11.79 -10.38 -23.93
C TYR A 678 10.56 -11.03 -23.27
N GLY A 679 9.90 -10.34 -22.34
CA GLY A 679 8.67 -10.80 -21.70
C GLY A 679 7.41 -10.68 -22.57
N VAL A 680 7.48 -9.93 -23.68
CA VAL A 680 6.31 -9.62 -24.52
C VAL A 680 6.54 -10.01 -25.99
N GLN A 681 7.39 -11.00 -26.25
CA GLN A 681 7.78 -11.41 -27.62
C GLN A 681 6.64 -11.82 -28.55
N GLN A 682 5.47 -12.18 -28.00
CA GLN A 682 4.25 -12.55 -28.74
C GLN A 682 3.20 -11.42 -28.79
N ASP A 683 3.50 -10.27 -28.17
CA ASP A 683 2.63 -9.11 -28.02
C ASP A 683 3.15 -7.92 -28.84
N ASP A 684 2.29 -6.91 -29.02
CA ASP A 684 2.63 -5.66 -29.69
C ASP A 684 3.54 -4.81 -28.77
N PHE A 685 4.64 -4.24 -29.28
CA PHE A 685 5.64 -3.55 -28.44
C PHE A 685 6.28 -2.34 -29.11
N GLY A 686 6.22 -1.19 -28.44
CA GLY A 686 6.87 0.07 -28.82
C GLY A 686 7.74 0.66 -27.71
N VAL A 687 8.77 1.43 -28.10
CA VAL A 687 9.73 2.10 -27.21
C VAL A 687 10.09 3.48 -27.74
N VAL A 688 10.05 4.47 -26.85
CA VAL A 688 10.52 5.82 -27.10
C VAL A 688 11.44 6.29 -25.97
N LEU A 689 12.35 7.20 -26.32
CA LEU A 689 13.21 7.93 -25.39
C LEU A 689 12.75 9.39 -25.40
N PHE A 690 12.67 10.05 -24.25
CA PHE A 690 12.23 11.44 -24.21
C PHE A 690 13.09 12.29 -23.27
N ASP A 691 13.30 13.53 -23.69
CA ASP A 691 13.77 14.63 -22.84
C ASP A 691 12.87 15.85 -23.10
N SER A 692 13.39 16.93 -23.66
CA SER A 692 12.61 18.03 -24.23
C SER A 692 12.01 17.66 -25.60
N THR A 693 12.51 16.58 -26.21
CA THR A 693 12.06 16.01 -27.47
C THR A 693 11.91 14.49 -27.34
N THR A 694 10.94 13.90 -28.02
CA THR A 694 10.77 12.44 -28.06
C THR A 694 11.44 11.83 -29.29
N HIS A 695 12.24 10.79 -29.08
CA HIS A 695 12.91 9.99 -30.09
C HIS A 695 12.32 8.57 -30.11
N ILE A 696 11.95 8.10 -31.29
CA ILE A 696 11.35 6.78 -31.46
C ILE A 696 12.45 5.75 -31.64
N VAL A 697 12.47 4.72 -30.79
CA VAL A 697 13.38 3.57 -30.91
C VAL A 697 12.70 2.47 -31.73
N LYS A 698 11.43 2.20 -31.41
CA LYS A 698 10.59 1.22 -32.11
C LYS A 698 9.12 1.60 -31.99
N GLU A 699 8.38 1.61 -33.09
CA GLU A 699 6.92 1.71 -33.08
C GLU A 699 6.26 0.33 -32.93
N ILE A 700 5.04 0.28 -32.41
CA ILE A 700 4.29 -1.00 -32.30
C ILE A 700 4.11 -1.66 -33.67
N THR A 701 3.88 -0.84 -34.70
CA THR A 701 3.68 -1.26 -36.10
C THR A 701 4.96 -1.77 -36.77
N ASP A 702 6.15 -1.40 -36.25
CA ASP A 702 7.42 -1.78 -36.84
C ASP A 702 7.90 -3.14 -36.33
N LYS A 703 7.52 -4.19 -37.07
CA LYS A 703 7.91 -5.58 -36.79
C LYS A 703 9.34 -5.92 -37.22
N THR A 704 10.06 -5.01 -37.88
CA THR A 704 11.38 -5.29 -38.49
C THR A 704 12.58 -4.97 -37.60
N VAL A 705 12.37 -4.23 -36.51
CA VAL A 705 13.44 -3.82 -35.59
C VAL A 705 13.93 -5.00 -34.76
N SER A 706 15.22 -5.32 -34.88
CA SER A 706 15.86 -6.38 -34.10
C SER A 706 16.12 -5.94 -32.65
N VAL A 707 16.10 -6.93 -31.74
CA VAL A 707 16.45 -6.72 -30.32
C VAL A 707 17.86 -6.15 -30.16
N ASP A 708 18.78 -6.58 -31.02
CA ASP A 708 20.14 -6.08 -31.13
C ASP A 708 20.24 -4.58 -31.40
N LYS A 709 19.34 -4.04 -32.23
CA LYS A 709 19.27 -2.60 -32.53
C LYS A 709 18.76 -1.85 -31.30
N VAL A 710 17.66 -2.31 -30.70
CA VAL A 710 17.11 -1.70 -29.46
C VAL A 710 18.15 -1.66 -28.34
N ALA A 711 18.86 -2.76 -28.10
CA ALA A 711 19.91 -2.81 -27.07
C ALA A 711 21.07 -1.84 -27.37
N SER A 712 21.44 -1.65 -28.64
CA SER A 712 22.46 -0.67 -29.03
C SER A 712 21.97 0.75 -28.80
N ASP A 713 20.74 1.05 -29.23
CA ASP A 713 20.14 2.39 -29.12
C ASP A 713 20.00 2.79 -27.65
N LEU A 714 19.59 1.85 -26.77
CA LEU A 714 19.54 2.05 -25.32
C LEU A 714 20.92 2.37 -24.72
N LEU A 715 21.98 1.65 -25.11
CA LEU A 715 23.32 1.89 -24.59
C LEU A 715 23.94 3.21 -25.08
N ASP A 716 23.50 3.71 -26.24
CA ASP A 716 23.95 4.99 -26.80
C ASP A 716 23.21 6.20 -26.23
N VAL A 717 22.16 5.99 -25.42
CA VAL A 717 21.37 7.05 -24.79
C VAL A 717 22.26 7.98 -23.97
N ARG A 718 22.12 9.29 -24.20
CA ARG A 718 22.74 10.34 -23.39
C ARG A 718 21.67 11.10 -22.63
N ALA A 719 21.91 11.30 -21.34
CA ALA A 719 21.13 12.21 -20.53
C ALA A 719 21.38 13.66 -21.02
N SER A 720 20.32 14.35 -21.47
CA SER A 720 20.41 15.72 -22.00
C SER A 720 19.07 16.45 -21.89
N GLY A 721 19.10 17.78 -21.90
CA GLY A 721 17.88 18.60 -21.96
C GLY A 721 17.04 18.61 -20.68
N GLY A 722 15.90 19.30 -20.74
CA GLY A 722 14.85 19.25 -19.70
C GLY A 722 13.91 18.07 -19.89
N THR A 723 12.95 17.89 -18.99
CA THR A 723 12.07 16.71 -18.94
C THR A 723 10.66 17.06 -19.40
N GLY A 724 10.24 16.60 -20.59
CA GLY A 724 8.90 16.82 -21.17
C GLY A 724 8.22 15.51 -21.59
N GLY A 725 7.19 15.10 -20.84
CA GLY A 725 6.47 13.83 -21.03
C GLY A 725 5.31 13.90 -22.04
N ARG A 726 4.82 15.09 -22.39
CA ARG A 726 3.60 15.26 -23.19
C ARG A 726 3.69 14.63 -24.58
N GLN A 727 4.84 14.74 -25.24
CA GLN A 727 5.00 14.18 -26.59
C GLN A 727 5.10 12.66 -26.56
N SER A 728 5.80 12.08 -25.59
CA SER A 728 5.95 10.62 -25.46
C SER A 728 4.63 9.95 -25.08
N MET A 729 3.85 10.55 -24.18
CA MET A 729 2.50 10.08 -23.84
C MET A 729 1.53 10.17 -25.01
N ARG A 730 1.59 11.24 -25.83
CA ARG A 730 0.76 11.36 -27.03
C ARG A 730 1.11 10.28 -28.06
N LEU A 731 2.39 10.06 -28.31
CA LEU A 731 2.86 8.99 -29.20
C LEU A 731 2.43 7.61 -28.71
N ALA A 732 2.47 7.38 -27.39
CA ALA A 732 2.00 6.15 -26.79
C ALA A 732 0.50 5.93 -27.03
N LEU A 733 -0.31 6.97 -26.80
CA LEU A 733 -1.75 6.93 -27.05
C LEU A 733 -2.04 6.59 -28.52
N ASP A 734 -1.43 7.32 -29.46
CA ASP A 734 -1.62 7.10 -30.90
C ASP A 734 -1.20 5.69 -31.35
N ASN A 735 -0.14 5.12 -30.75
CA ASN A 735 0.34 3.77 -31.07
C ASN A 735 -0.57 2.70 -30.47
N LEU A 736 -1.00 2.87 -29.22
CA LEU A 736 -1.85 1.92 -28.52
C LEU A 736 -3.29 1.94 -29.08
N GLU A 737 -3.81 3.08 -29.51
CA GLU A 737 -5.10 3.18 -30.21
C GLU A 737 -5.12 2.34 -31.50
N LYS A 738 -4.03 2.38 -32.27
CA LYS A 738 -3.88 1.62 -33.53
C LYS A 738 -3.66 0.12 -33.33
N SER A 739 -3.25 -0.31 -32.13
CA SER A 739 -3.11 -1.73 -31.82
C SER A 739 -4.49 -2.40 -31.65
N ARG A 740 -4.60 -3.62 -32.19
CA ARG A 740 -5.78 -4.49 -32.06
C ARG A 740 -5.78 -5.31 -30.77
N ALA A 741 -4.78 -5.16 -29.91
CA ALA A 741 -4.68 -5.88 -28.66
C ALA A 741 -5.84 -5.55 -27.70
N LYS A 742 -6.29 -6.56 -26.95
CA LYS A 742 -7.36 -6.42 -25.96
C LYS A 742 -6.90 -5.63 -24.75
N GLU A 743 -5.71 -5.93 -24.23
CA GLU A 743 -5.15 -5.21 -23.10
C GLU A 743 -4.05 -4.26 -23.57
N LYS A 744 -4.09 -3.01 -23.12
CA LYS A 744 -3.12 -1.99 -23.52
C LYS A 744 -2.42 -1.46 -22.28
N CYS A 745 -1.10 -1.36 -22.35
CA CYS A 745 -0.29 -0.91 -21.22
C CYS A 745 0.74 0.13 -21.66
N PHE A 746 0.72 1.27 -20.98
CA PHE A 746 1.72 2.31 -21.11
C PHE A 746 2.64 2.30 -19.89
N ILE A 747 3.94 2.21 -20.13
CA ILE A 747 4.94 2.15 -19.07
C ILE A 747 5.86 3.36 -19.18
N PHE A 748 5.86 4.15 -18.12
CA PHE A 748 6.48 5.46 -18.08
C PHE A 748 7.61 5.46 -17.06
N ASN A 749 8.85 5.47 -17.55
CA ASN A 749 10.02 5.45 -16.69
C ASN A 749 10.65 6.84 -16.61
N THR A 750 10.61 7.47 -15.45
CA THR A 750 11.09 8.84 -15.23
C THR A 750 11.34 9.10 -13.74
N ASP A 751 12.10 10.14 -13.41
CA ASP A 751 12.19 10.66 -12.04
C ASP A 751 11.06 11.66 -11.70
N MET A 752 10.11 11.86 -12.61
CA MET A 752 8.88 12.65 -12.43
C MET A 752 9.09 14.16 -12.21
N TYR A 753 10.28 14.70 -12.52
CA TYR A 753 10.49 16.16 -12.60
C TYR A 753 10.03 16.74 -13.95
N LEU A 754 8.76 16.51 -14.31
CA LEU A 754 8.21 16.91 -15.61
C LEU A 754 7.92 18.42 -15.67
N SER A 755 8.40 19.08 -16.73
CA SER A 755 8.07 20.48 -17.02
C SER A 755 6.64 20.69 -17.51
N ASP A 756 6.00 19.64 -18.01
CA ASP A 756 4.66 19.61 -18.62
C ASP A 756 3.69 18.67 -17.87
N GLN A 757 3.85 18.57 -16.55
CA GLN A 757 3.08 17.68 -15.67
C GLN A 757 1.56 17.77 -15.86
N ALA A 758 0.99 18.99 -15.87
CA ALA A 758 -0.45 19.20 -16.01
C ALA A 758 -1.01 18.70 -17.36
N GLU A 759 -0.19 18.68 -18.40
CA GLU A 759 -0.58 18.18 -19.72
C GLU A 759 -0.44 16.66 -19.79
N CYS A 760 0.56 16.09 -19.11
CA CYS A 760 0.70 14.66 -18.91
C CYS A 760 -0.50 14.08 -18.13
N GLU A 761 -0.97 14.76 -17.09
CA GLU A 761 -2.16 14.36 -16.33
C GLU A 761 -3.44 14.36 -17.18
N LYS A 762 -3.59 15.33 -18.10
CA LYS A 762 -4.70 15.33 -19.07
C LYS A 762 -4.63 14.12 -20.01
N LEU A 763 -3.44 13.81 -20.51
CA LEU A 763 -3.23 12.63 -21.38
C LEU A 763 -3.44 11.32 -20.63
N ALA A 764 -3.01 11.23 -19.37
CA ALA A 764 -3.31 10.11 -18.48
C ALA A 764 -4.82 9.89 -18.31
N GLY A 765 -5.60 10.97 -18.17
CA GLY A 765 -7.06 10.89 -18.15
C GLY A 765 -7.67 10.32 -19.44
N LEU A 766 -7.08 10.61 -20.61
CA LEU A 766 -7.50 10.02 -21.88
C LEU A 766 -7.12 8.53 -21.97
N MET A 767 -5.91 8.16 -21.51
CA MET A 767 -5.47 6.76 -21.43
C MET A 767 -6.44 5.94 -20.57
N LYS A 768 -6.90 6.49 -19.43
CA LYS A 768 -7.93 5.88 -18.59
C LYS A 768 -9.25 5.66 -19.33
N GLN A 769 -9.71 6.65 -20.11
CA GLN A 769 -10.96 6.52 -20.89
C GLN A 769 -10.89 5.41 -21.95
N GLN A 770 -9.68 5.06 -22.39
CA GLN A 770 -9.42 4.03 -23.39
C GLN A 770 -8.99 2.68 -22.79
N ASP A 771 -9.14 2.51 -21.48
CA ASP A 771 -8.75 1.28 -20.76
C ASP A 771 -7.26 0.92 -20.94
N ILE A 772 -6.40 1.94 -21.05
CA ILE A 772 -4.95 1.78 -21.11
C ILE A 772 -4.40 1.81 -19.68
N ARG A 773 -3.81 0.71 -19.24
CA ARG A 773 -3.16 0.60 -17.93
C ARG A 773 -1.84 1.39 -17.93
N VAL A 774 -1.70 2.34 -17.01
CA VAL A 774 -0.49 3.15 -16.86
C VAL A 774 0.33 2.67 -15.68
N ILE A 775 1.60 2.36 -15.92
CA ILE A 775 2.58 2.00 -14.88
C ILE A 775 3.71 3.03 -14.91
N ILE A 776 3.99 3.67 -13.78
CA ILE A 776 5.06 4.66 -13.66
C ILE A 776 6.22 4.02 -12.89
N LEU A 777 7.38 3.85 -13.51
CA LEU A 777 8.58 3.32 -12.85
C LEU A 777 9.50 4.48 -12.46
N VAL A 778 9.75 4.62 -11.15
CA VAL A 778 10.55 5.73 -10.61
C VAL A 778 11.75 5.22 -9.79
N PRO A 779 12.94 5.84 -9.88
CA PRO A 779 14.08 5.48 -9.03
C PRO A 779 13.84 5.98 -7.58
N LYS A 780 13.74 5.07 -6.61
CA LYS A 780 13.38 5.37 -5.20
C LYS A 780 14.27 6.45 -4.56
N THR A 781 15.54 6.50 -4.94
CA THR A 781 16.55 7.39 -4.34
C THR A 781 16.45 8.83 -4.83
N SER A 782 15.77 9.11 -5.93
CA SER A 782 15.74 10.45 -6.54
C SER A 782 14.60 10.57 -7.55
N TYR A 783 13.40 10.88 -7.05
CA TYR A 783 12.19 11.16 -7.84
C TYR A 783 11.26 12.13 -7.10
N ASP A 784 10.28 12.70 -7.81
CA ASP A 784 9.18 13.50 -7.21
C ASP A 784 7.96 12.61 -6.86
N PRO A 785 7.71 12.32 -5.57
CA PRO A 785 6.59 11.47 -5.17
C PRO A 785 5.22 12.12 -5.38
N GLN A 786 5.12 13.45 -5.28
CA GLN A 786 3.84 14.16 -5.43
C GLN A 786 3.37 14.10 -6.88
N SER A 787 4.27 14.45 -7.82
CA SER A 787 3.98 14.38 -9.26
C SER A 787 3.73 12.94 -9.72
N SER A 788 4.46 11.96 -9.17
CA SER A 788 4.22 10.52 -9.41
C SER A 788 2.80 10.10 -9.02
N MET A 789 2.37 10.47 -7.82
CA MET A 789 1.07 10.10 -7.28
C MET A 789 -0.08 10.82 -8.00
N ALA A 790 0.12 12.09 -8.37
CA ALA A 790 -0.84 12.85 -9.15
C ALA A 790 -1.08 12.23 -10.53
N LEU A 791 -0.01 11.88 -11.25
CA LEU A 791 -0.11 11.25 -12.57
C LEU A 791 -0.72 9.84 -12.48
N ALA A 792 -0.31 9.03 -11.50
CA ALA A 792 -0.90 7.71 -11.26
C ALA A 792 -2.41 7.81 -10.98
N LYS A 793 -2.83 8.76 -10.12
CA LYS A 793 -4.23 9.02 -9.82
C LYS A 793 -5.03 9.45 -11.06
N ALA A 794 -4.47 10.33 -11.89
CA ALA A 794 -5.11 10.77 -13.13
C ALA A 794 -5.36 9.60 -14.10
N ALA A 795 -4.42 8.66 -14.19
CA ALA A 795 -4.53 7.48 -15.05
C ALA A 795 -5.34 6.31 -14.45
N HIS A 796 -5.67 6.33 -13.16
CA HIS A 796 -5.97 5.10 -12.40
C HIS A 796 -4.86 4.04 -12.56
N GLY A 797 -3.62 4.52 -12.64
CA GLY A 797 -2.42 3.70 -12.79
C GLY A 797 -1.73 3.43 -11.46
N VAL A 798 -0.60 2.74 -11.54
CA VAL A 798 0.27 2.42 -10.39
C VAL A 798 1.62 3.07 -10.59
N TYR A 799 2.20 3.64 -9.54
CA TYR A 799 3.61 4.03 -9.54
C TYR A 799 4.42 3.05 -8.70
N LEU A 800 5.60 2.68 -9.18
CA LEU A 800 6.49 1.71 -8.55
C LEU A 800 7.85 2.34 -8.29
N PRO A 801 8.19 2.63 -7.02
CA PRO A 801 9.54 3.03 -6.65
C PRO A 801 10.47 1.81 -6.65
N ILE A 802 11.58 1.93 -7.38
CA ILE A 802 12.59 0.89 -7.56
C ILE A 802 13.91 1.37 -6.96
N GLU A 803 14.45 0.64 -5.99
CA GLU A 803 15.72 0.97 -5.34
C GLU A 803 16.92 0.37 -6.08
N SER A 804 16.75 -0.87 -6.55
CA SER A 804 17.77 -1.62 -7.27
C SER A 804 17.21 -2.32 -8.50
N ILE A 805 18.08 -2.60 -9.47
CA ILE A 805 17.71 -3.26 -10.73
C ILE A 805 17.21 -4.68 -10.45
N GLU A 806 17.74 -5.29 -9.40
CA GLU A 806 17.43 -6.64 -8.93
C GLU A 806 16.01 -6.76 -8.36
N GLU A 807 15.41 -5.66 -7.89
CA GLU A 807 14.02 -5.62 -7.41
C GLU A 807 12.97 -5.55 -8.52
N LEU A 808 13.37 -5.14 -9.72
CA LEU A 808 12.47 -4.90 -10.83
C LEU A 808 11.53 -6.10 -11.11
N PRO A 809 11.98 -7.37 -11.14
CA PRO A 809 11.07 -8.50 -11.32
C PRO A 809 10.05 -8.57 -10.19
N THR A 810 10.49 -8.57 -8.93
CA THR A 810 9.60 -8.69 -7.76
C THR A 810 8.55 -7.56 -7.73
N LYS A 811 8.95 -6.33 -8.07
CA LYS A 811 8.05 -5.18 -8.14
C LYS A 811 7.04 -5.28 -9.26
N LEU A 812 7.45 -5.76 -10.44
CA LEU A 812 6.53 -6.03 -11.55
C LEU A 812 5.56 -7.18 -11.23
N LEU A 813 5.99 -8.19 -10.46
CA LEU A 813 5.14 -9.27 -9.95
C LEU A 813 3.99 -8.74 -9.08
N GLN A 814 4.24 -7.72 -8.25
CA GLN A 814 3.22 -7.16 -7.35
C GLN A 814 2.05 -6.51 -8.10
N LEU A 815 2.24 -6.15 -9.37
CA LEU A 815 1.19 -5.58 -10.21
C LEU A 815 0.14 -6.62 -10.65
N THR A 816 0.33 -7.92 -10.40
CA THR A 816 -0.59 -8.98 -10.85
C THR A 816 -1.80 -9.17 -9.92
N ASN A 817 -1.81 -8.54 -8.75
CA ASN A 817 -2.90 -8.63 -7.78
C ASN A 817 -3.87 -7.44 -7.84
N TYR A 818 -3.80 -6.63 -8.91
CA TYR A 818 -4.65 -5.46 -9.13
C TYR A 818 -5.66 -5.66 -10.25
#